data_AF-A0AAJ2QEU8-F1
#
_entry.id   AF-A0AAJ2QEU8-F1
#
_cell.length_a   1.000
_cell.length_b   1.000
_cell.length_c   1.000
_cell.angle_alpha   90.00
_cell.angle_beta   90.00
_cell.angle_gamma   90.00
#
_symmetry.space_group_name_H-M   'P 1'
#
loop_
_entity.id
_entity.type
_entity.pdbx_description
1 polymer ?
#
loop_
_entity_poly.entity_id
_entity_poly.type
_entity_poly.pdbx_seq_one_letter_code
_entity_poly.pdbx_strand_id
1 'polypeptide(L)'
;MTSPESFAGLDGPEPDDGLPPLLRRPEAVADPQPVARLRRARKALLDHPEVSLDEEAANVVTSGAVDPVLLQALVAVEPVSLLTAKPVVGGTLHVTAPHSRYLDLDVLPDIINQRWADQLPTAMDPVPSTFLAPTYETLIEPASGKPVAVFTVRMRDRKALARAVAVSMRHTFYAQKGENDYTQSVLQQGVKEPLTLFVVRVVYDDGSEDTFLVTGDGNSRLMSMWLARTGGDVEAAISACISSVIGSMDQSGARSRAEQGLARRRTAELTARTRKNLAVPALTEATRREGHTLAFPAVVVVGARADGGGPLADLVAARDDLLANLHVHVTPWTRGAQYTQGMQRVYRHALREGLISPEVYRVLSGTAGVQDMHELLGVPAYRLWSAAVHQHAVLAGPSAYAMNRLVKQEFGMSKADRQRVSERLAPMALSAYRSQDGIEQLLRAFGNGGTITDRVWKQPWELTLGGEGAEVLDDILGRALADEAGAVAELTVLGGTAAILDGYITRDRGSKEGTDRDSRTAPFRATPVSLLDVLSKTAGGLRMLHSIARAHIAADPTVLPKQFHTQDREIDGLLVHDGEPVLDKAGEQVIIDYEWDLVYAADPARALATIAKNGREPQELEAEDVRQRRLLTSGVVSAFEAARSLARMHKSRGPEVFGHVDTVDELREQLRQTEAILLRFGPSRSPFLLDIDEEGGE
;
A
#
# COMPACT_ATOMS: atom_id res chain seq x y z
N MET A 1 -48.68 38.51 33.09
CA MET A 1 -48.59 38.88 31.66
C MET A 1 -47.58 39.99 31.52
N THR A 2 -46.34 39.63 31.17
CA THR A 2 -45.43 40.26 30.17
C THR A 2 -44.02 39.69 30.41
N SER A 3 -43.41 39.24 29.31
CA SER A 3 -42.15 38.49 29.23
C SER A 3 -40.90 39.30 29.63
N PRO A 4 -39.78 38.61 29.95
CA PRO A 4 -38.45 39.21 29.97
C PRO A 4 -37.83 39.21 28.57
N GLU A 5 -37.39 40.38 28.10
CA GLU A 5 -36.65 40.53 26.85
C GLU A 5 -35.15 40.23 27.03
N SER A 6 -34.71 39.27 26.22
CA SER A 6 -33.38 39.05 25.62
C SER A 6 -32.19 39.91 26.09
N PHE A 7 -31.20 39.22 26.66
CA PHE A 7 -29.78 39.55 26.44
C PHE A 7 -29.45 39.27 24.97
N ALA A 8 -29.45 40.32 24.14
CA ALA A 8 -28.89 40.25 22.80
C ALA A 8 -27.36 40.18 22.90
N GLY A 9 -26.80 39.03 22.50
CA GLY A 9 -25.37 38.85 22.30
C GLY A 9 -24.83 39.80 21.24
N LEU A 10 -23.63 40.31 21.50
CA LEU A 10 -22.82 41.06 20.55
C LEU A 10 -22.23 40.12 19.49
N ASP A 11 -23.08 39.55 18.63
CA ASP A 11 -22.67 38.85 17.42
C ASP A 11 -22.96 39.77 16.22
N GLY A 12 -21.98 40.61 15.87
CA GLY A 12 -21.94 41.18 14.53
C GLY A 12 -21.66 40.06 13.53
N PRO A 13 -22.30 40.05 12.33
CA PRO A 13 -21.97 39.06 11.31
C PRO A 13 -20.49 39.24 10.91
N GLU A 14 -19.66 38.23 11.19
CA GLU A 14 -18.31 38.17 10.65
C GLU A 14 -18.39 38.24 9.10
N PRO A 15 -17.47 38.95 8.44
CA PRO A 15 -17.41 38.94 6.98
C PRO A 15 -17.25 37.51 6.46
N ASP A 16 -17.97 37.19 5.39
CA ASP A 16 -17.97 35.86 4.75
C ASP A 16 -16.65 35.64 4.00
N ASP A 17 -15.60 35.33 4.76
CA ASP A 17 -14.24 35.08 4.28
C ASP A 17 -14.07 33.63 3.75
N GLY A 18 -15.17 32.88 3.55
CA GLY A 18 -15.13 31.47 3.11
C GLY A 18 -14.66 30.48 4.20
N LEU A 19 -14.52 30.93 5.45
CA LEU A 19 -14.23 30.09 6.61
C LEU A 19 -15.50 29.49 7.22
N PRO A 20 -15.42 28.33 7.87
CA PRO A 20 -16.57 27.74 8.54
C PRO A 20 -16.98 28.57 9.76
N PRO A 21 -18.23 28.47 10.25
CA PRO A 21 -18.71 29.23 11.41
C PRO A 21 -17.89 28.92 12.67
N LEU A 22 -17.49 29.94 13.43
CA LEU A 22 -16.72 29.75 14.66
C LEU A 22 -17.63 29.18 15.77
N LEU A 23 -17.34 27.96 16.23
CA LEU A 23 -18.09 27.31 17.31
C LEU A 23 -17.40 27.48 18.67
N ARG A 24 -16.08 27.59 18.70
CA ARG A 24 -15.30 27.85 19.91
C ARG A 24 -14.16 28.80 19.57
N ARG A 25 -14.03 29.89 20.32
CA ARG A 25 -12.87 30.79 20.20
C ARG A 25 -11.58 30.06 20.60
N PRO A 26 -10.48 30.17 19.83
CA PRO A 26 -9.21 29.58 20.23
C PRO A 26 -8.72 30.17 21.56
N GLU A 27 -8.13 29.32 22.40
CA GLU A 27 -7.55 29.73 23.67
C GLU A 27 -6.11 30.21 23.50
N ALA A 28 -5.72 31.21 24.30
CA ALA A 28 -4.33 31.63 24.34
C ALA A 28 -3.48 30.58 25.05
N VAL A 29 -2.36 30.21 24.43
CA VAL A 29 -1.41 29.23 24.95
C VAL A 29 -0.23 29.96 25.61
N ALA A 30 0.37 29.38 26.66
CA ALA A 30 1.62 29.89 27.26
C ALA A 30 2.80 29.73 26.31
N ASP A 31 3.92 30.43 26.54
CA ASP A 31 5.14 30.23 25.74
C ASP A 31 5.87 28.94 26.17
N PRO A 32 6.58 28.25 25.25
CA PRO A 32 7.37 27.07 25.60
C PRO A 32 8.35 27.34 26.74
N GLN A 33 8.25 26.59 27.84
CA GLN A 33 9.06 26.82 29.05
C GLN A 33 10.54 26.48 28.82
N PRO A 34 11.52 27.28 29.28
CA PRO A 34 12.95 26.96 29.13
C PRO A 34 13.31 25.55 29.60
N VAL A 35 14.31 24.90 28.96
CA VAL A 35 14.70 23.49 29.23
C VAL A 35 14.96 23.24 30.72
N ALA A 36 15.57 24.21 31.42
CA ALA A 36 15.81 24.12 32.86
C ALA A 36 14.54 23.91 33.71
N ARG A 37 13.40 24.45 33.27
CA ARG A 37 12.10 24.30 33.97
C ARG A 37 11.41 22.96 33.68
N LEU A 38 11.86 22.21 32.66
CA LEU A 38 11.31 20.89 32.32
C LEU A 38 11.89 19.77 33.19
N ARG A 39 13.01 20.02 33.89
CA ARG A 39 13.74 19.00 34.66
C ARG A 39 12.88 18.27 35.69
N ARG A 40 11.95 18.98 36.35
CA ARG A 40 11.07 18.39 37.36
C ARG A 40 10.06 17.42 36.76
N ALA A 41 9.40 17.81 35.67
CA ALA A 41 8.48 16.93 34.94
C ALA A 41 9.20 15.69 34.39
N ARG A 42 10.41 15.88 33.85
CA ARG A 42 11.23 14.77 33.34
C ARG A 42 11.65 13.81 34.43
N LYS A 43 12.11 14.33 35.57
CA LYS A 43 12.44 13.53 36.74
C LYS A 43 11.23 12.75 37.23
N ALA A 44 10.06 13.38 37.32
CA ALA A 44 8.83 12.71 37.72
C ALA A 44 8.46 11.55 36.77
N LEU A 45 8.63 11.71 35.45
CA LEU A 45 8.45 10.62 34.48
C LEU A 45 9.44 9.47 34.74
N LEU A 46 10.75 9.77 34.80
CA LEU A 46 11.79 8.75 34.92
C LEU A 46 11.76 8.01 36.27
N ASP A 47 11.33 8.68 37.34
CA ASP A 47 11.20 8.07 38.67
C ASP A 47 9.89 7.24 38.81
N HIS A 48 8.95 7.30 37.84
CA HIS A 48 7.66 6.62 37.94
C HIS A 48 7.79 5.12 37.64
N PRO A 49 7.30 4.21 38.52
CA PRO A 49 7.56 2.78 38.43
C PRO A 49 6.89 2.06 37.25
N GLU A 50 5.87 2.67 36.65
CA GLU A 50 5.19 2.17 35.45
C GLU A 50 5.71 2.78 34.15
N VAL A 51 6.56 3.79 34.24
CA VAL A 51 7.21 4.40 33.07
C VAL A 51 8.44 3.57 32.72
N SER A 52 8.66 3.37 31.44
CA SER A 52 9.83 2.66 30.91
C SER A 52 10.38 3.45 29.74
N LEU A 53 10.99 4.60 30.01
CA LEU A 53 11.61 5.48 29.03
C LEU A 53 13.07 5.75 29.40
N ASP A 54 13.91 6.00 28.40
CA ASP A 54 15.22 6.58 28.62
C ASP A 54 15.16 8.12 28.71
N GLU A 55 16.30 8.76 28.99
CA GLU A 55 16.36 10.22 29.21
C GLU A 55 15.93 11.04 27.98
N GLU A 56 16.31 10.61 26.77
CA GLU A 56 15.97 11.33 25.54
C GLU A 56 14.49 11.18 25.18
N ALA A 57 13.92 9.99 25.41
CA ALA A 57 12.48 9.79 25.33
C ALA A 57 11.72 10.68 26.34
N ALA A 58 12.14 10.70 27.61
CA ALA A 58 11.51 11.59 28.60
C ALA A 58 11.70 13.09 28.27
N ASN A 59 12.81 13.44 27.61
CA ASN A 59 13.06 14.79 27.11
C ASN A 59 12.03 15.19 26.04
N VAL A 60 11.76 14.36 25.03
CA VAL A 60 10.76 14.68 23.98
C VAL A 60 9.33 14.72 24.53
N VAL A 61 9.00 13.86 25.51
CA VAL A 61 7.70 13.89 26.18
C VAL A 61 7.51 15.21 26.93
N THR A 62 8.56 15.78 27.53
CA THR A 62 8.44 17.03 28.29
C THR A 62 8.67 18.31 27.46
N SER A 63 9.42 18.25 26.36
CA SER A 63 9.83 19.41 25.55
C SER A 63 8.64 20.17 24.95
N GLY A 64 7.67 19.42 24.42
CA GLY A 64 6.49 19.93 23.72
C GLY A 64 5.24 20.11 24.57
N ALA A 65 5.30 19.88 25.88
CA ALA A 65 4.16 20.10 26.77
C ALA A 65 3.90 21.61 26.95
N VAL A 66 2.64 22.02 26.75
CA VAL A 66 2.20 23.41 26.95
C VAL A 66 2.27 23.81 28.42
N ASP A 67 1.87 22.89 29.31
CA ASP A 67 1.95 23.06 30.76
C ASP A 67 2.76 21.91 31.38
N PRO A 68 4.09 22.09 31.50
CA PRO A 68 4.95 21.09 32.12
C PRO A 68 4.68 20.86 33.60
N VAL A 69 4.07 21.83 34.31
CA VAL A 69 3.73 21.69 35.73
C VAL A 69 2.51 20.78 35.87
N LEU A 70 1.50 20.99 35.02
CA LEU A 70 0.37 20.06 34.91
C LEU A 70 0.86 18.66 34.52
N LEU A 71 1.72 18.53 33.50
CA LEU A 71 2.27 17.23 33.11
C LEU A 71 2.99 16.56 34.29
N GLN A 72 3.81 17.30 35.04
CA GLN A 72 4.47 16.79 36.25
C GLN A 72 3.46 16.24 37.26
N ALA A 73 2.36 16.95 37.51
CA ALA A 73 1.32 16.50 38.43
C ALA A 73 0.59 15.25 37.89
N LEU A 74 0.36 15.17 36.57
CA LEU A 74 -0.29 14.02 35.92
C LEU A 74 0.57 12.76 35.89
N VAL A 75 1.90 12.88 36.02
CA VAL A 75 2.82 11.74 36.03
C VAL A 75 3.41 11.48 37.42
N ALA A 76 2.94 12.20 38.45
CA ALA A 76 3.39 11.99 39.82
C ALA A 76 2.84 10.66 40.36
N VAL A 77 3.64 9.98 41.18
CA VAL A 77 3.27 8.69 41.79
C VAL A 77 2.27 8.86 42.95
N GLU A 78 2.36 9.96 43.69
CA GLU A 78 1.61 10.17 44.93
C GLU A 78 0.44 11.15 44.75
N PRO A 79 -0.74 10.89 45.37
CA PRO A 79 -1.11 9.70 46.15
C PRO A 79 -1.63 8.52 45.31
N VAL A 80 -1.94 8.71 44.02
CA VAL A 80 -2.39 7.68 43.07
C VAL A 80 -1.83 8.03 41.70
N SER A 81 -1.30 7.05 40.96
CA SER A 81 -0.87 7.27 39.57
C SER A 81 -2.07 7.65 38.70
N LEU A 82 -1.91 8.72 37.92
CA LEU A 82 -2.90 9.16 36.93
C LEU A 82 -2.59 8.62 35.53
N LEU A 83 -1.61 7.71 35.40
CA LEU A 83 -1.39 6.99 34.17
C LEU A 83 -2.57 6.05 33.90
N THR A 84 -3.04 6.08 32.66
CA THR A 84 -4.11 5.20 32.19
C THR A 84 -3.50 3.92 31.65
N ALA A 85 -3.84 2.79 32.28
CA ALA A 85 -3.53 1.46 31.78
C ALA A 85 -4.39 1.14 30.54
N LYS A 86 -3.74 0.67 29.47
CA LYS A 86 -4.37 0.17 28.25
C LYS A 86 -3.98 -1.30 28.07
N PRO A 87 -4.91 -2.24 28.29
CA PRO A 87 -4.62 -3.66 28.11
C PRO A 87 -4.30 -3.93 26.64
N VAL A 88 -3.28 -4.75 26.41
CA VAL A 88 -2.83 -5.19 25.09
C VAL A 88 -2.44 -6.66 25.14
N VAL A 89 -2.30 -7.32 23.99
CA VAL A 89 -1.81 -8.71 23.94
C VAL A 89 -0.46 -8.84 24.65
N GLY A 90 -0.44 -9.67 25.71
CA GLY A 90 0.75 -10.00 26.50
C GLY A 90 1.14 -8.97 27.55
N GLY A 91 0.33 -7.94 27.79
CA GLY A 91 0.64 -6.94 28.80
C GLY A 91 -0.27 -5.72 28.85
N THR A 92 0.31 -4.60 29.29
CA THR A 92 -0.36 -3.31 29.46
C THR A 92 0.56 -2.19 29.01
N LEU A 93 0.01 -1.26 28.23
CA LEU A 93 0.64 0.03 27.92
C LEU A 93 0.17 1.08 28.95
N HIS A 94 1.10 1.87 29.47
CA HIS A 94 0.80 2.98 30.37
C HIS A 94 0.87 4.30 29.60
N VAL A 95 -0.21 5.07 29.69
CA VAL A 95 -0.42 6.28 28.90
C VAL A 95 -0.66 7.46 29.81
N THR A 96 -0.09 8.62 29.51
CA THR A 96 -0.38 9.84 30.27
C THR A 96 -1.85 10.24 30.15
N ALA A 97 -2.36 10.95 31.16
CA ALA A 97 -3.64 11.64 31.04
C ALA A 97 -3.59 12.71 29.92
N PRO A 98 -4.75 13.07 29.32
CA PRO A 98 -4.80 14.09 28.29
C PRO A 98 -4.18 15.42 28.74
N HIS A 99 -3.27 15.95 27.92
CA HIS A 99 -2.61 17.23 28.15
C HIS A 99 -2.35 17.95 26.83
N SER A 100 -2.20 19.28 26.87
CA SER A 100 -1.96 20.07 25.66
C SER A 100 -0.50 20.04 25.23
N ARG A 101 -0.26 19.90 23.93
CA ARG A 101 1.08 19.92 23.32
C ARG A 101 1.15 20.88 22.15
N TYR A 102 2.33 21.45 21.89
CA TYR A 102 2.56 22.26 20.69
C TYR A 102 2.66 21.38 19.44
N LEU A 103 2.06 21.84 18.35
CA LEU A 103 2.10 21.16 17.06
C LEU A 103 3.54 21.09 16.49
N ASP A 104 4.28 22.18 16.59
CA ASP A 104 5.61 22.33 15.96
C ASP A 104 6.75 21.63 16.71
N LEU A 105 6.51 21.07 17.91
CA LEU A 105 7.57 20.53 18.76
C LEU A 105 7.55 19.00 18.82
N ASP A 106 8.38 18.41 17.96
CA ASP A 106 8.75 16.99 17.95
C ASP A 106 7.59 16.01 17.65
N VAL A 107 6.53 16.45 16.96
CA VAL A 107 5.37 15.61 16.62
C VAL A 107 5.33 15.34 15.11
N LEU A 108 5.39 14.06 14.74
CA LEU A 108 5.34 13.60 13.35
C LEU A 108 4.11 12.71 13.10
N PRO A 109 3.60 12.66 11.86
CA PRO A 109 2.64 11.64 11.46
C PRO A 109 3.28 10.25 11.52
N ASP A 110 2.47 9.22 11.75
CA ASP A 110 2.94 7.84 11.70
C ASP A 110 3.26 7.40 10.28
N ILE A 111 4.54 7.12 10.05
CA ILE A 111 5.09 6.76 8.74
C ILE A 111 4.83 5.29 8.37
N ILE A 112 4.40 4.47 9.34
CA ILE A 112 3.94 3.09 9.10
C ILE A 112 2.48 2.92 9.53
N ASN A 113 1.65 3.93 9.24
CA ASN A 113 0.27 4.01 9.69
C ASN A 113 -0.51 2.75 9.30
N GLN A 114 -1.16 2.19 10.30
CA GLN A 114 -1.92 0.97 10.20
C GLN A 114 -3.14 1.09 9.26
N ARG A 115 -3.71 2.28 9.06
CA ARG A 115 -4.89 2.52 8.20
C ARG A 115 -4.67 2.25 6.71
N TRP A 116 -3.44 2.34 6.24
CA TRP A 116 -3.06 2.13 4.83
C TRP A 116 -1.82 1.23 4.73
N ALA A 117 -1.63 0.33 5.70
CA ALA A 117 -0.48 -0.58 5.77
C ALA A 117 -0.36 -1.50 4.54
N ASP A 118 -1.47 -1.76 3.85
CA ASP A 118 -1.54 -2.49 2.57
C ASP A 118 -0.96 -1.72 1.38
N GLN A 119 -0.73 -0.41 1.52
CA GLN A 119 -0.18 0.48 0.49
C GLN A 119 1.30 0.79 0.72
N LEU A 120 1.87 0.39 1.87
CA LEU A 120 3.28 0.60 2.18
C LEU A 120 4.18 -0.25 1.27
N PRO A 121 5.11 0.33 0.50
CA PRO A 121 6.06 -0.45 -0.29
C PRO A 121 6.91 -1.35 0.62
N THR A 122 7.21 -2.56 0.14
CA THR A 122 8.13 -3.48 0.80
C THR A 122 9.54 -3.32 0.23
N ALA A 123 10.55 -3.92 0.88
CA ALA A 123 11.91 -3.98 0.33
C ALA A 123 12.00 -4.72 -1.02
N MET A 124 10.95 -5.48 -1.38
CA MET A 124 10.85 -6.21 -2.64
C MET A 124 10.06 -5.49 -3.73
N ASP A 125 9.52 -4.30 -3.49
CA ASP A 125 8.62 -3.63 -4.45
C ASP A 125 9.32 -3.29 -5.81
N PRO A 126 8.63 -3.33 -6.97
CA PRO A 126 9.15 -2.98 -8.29
C PRO A 126 9.70 -1.58 -8.42
N VAL A 127 9.03 -0.59 -7.85
CA VAL A 127 9.61 0.73 -7.71
C VAL A 127 10.61 0.61 -6.58
N PRO A 128 11.93 0.73 -6.83
CA PRO A 128 12.92 0.63 -5.78
C PRO A 128 12.54 1.66 -4.73
N SER A 129 12.07 1.19 -3.59
CA SER A 129 11.87 2.07 -2.47
C SER A 129 13.27 2.64 -2.20
N THR A 130 13.44 3.95 -2.38
CA THR A 130 14.69 4.63 -1.98
C THR A 130 14.90 4.56 -0.46
N PHE A 131 14.07 3.80 0.25
CA PHE A 131 14.00 3.54 1.66
C PHE A 131 14.00 2.02 1.85
N LEU A 132 14.73 1.52 2.85
CA LEU A 132 14.29 0.27 3.47
C LEU A 132 12.83 0.49 3.90
N ALA A 133 11.93 -0.46 3.62
CA ALA A 133 10.55 -0.36 4.08
C ALA A 133 10.60 -0.06 5.59
N PRO A 134 10.11 1.12 6.05
CA PRO A 134 10.32 1.50 7.43
C PRO A 134 9.60 0.50 8.32
N THR A 135 10.30 -0.05 9.29
CA THR A 135 9.73 -0.94 10.30
C THR A 135 10.09 -0.45 11.67
N TYR A 136 9.12 -0.47 12.57
CA TYR A 136 9.38 -0.25 13.98
C TYR A 136 9.93 -1.51 14.62
N GLU A 137 10.96 -1.32 15.43
CA GLU A 137 11.52 -2.30 16.36
C GLU A 137 11.29 -1.80 17.79
N THR A 138 11.28 -2.71 18.78
CA THR A 138 11.27 -2.31 20.19
C THR A 138 12.68 -1.92 20.59
N LEU A 139 12.88 -0.71 21.11
CA LEU A 139 14.19 -0.30 21.60
C LEU A 139 14.58 -1.14 22.81
N ILE A 140 15.76 -1.77 22.74
CA ILE A 140 16.41 -2.42 23.87
C ILE A 140 17.44 -1.44 24.44
N GLU A 141 17.28 -1.04 25.69
CA GLU A 141 18.22 -0.14 26.35
C GLU A 141 19.58 -0.84 26.51
N PRO A 142 20.68 -0.31 25.92
CA PRO A 142 21.97 -1.01 25.92
C PRO A 142 22.52 -1.30 27.31
N ALA A 143 22.27 -0.41 28.28
CA ALA A 143 22.80 -0.50 29.63
C ALA A 143 22.14 -1.63 30.46
N SER A 144 20.83 -1.81 30.33
CA SER A 144 20.06 -2.80 31.09
C SER A 144 19.75 -4.06 30.31
N GLY A 145 19.88 -4.03 28.98
CA GLY A 145 19.44 -5.09 28.08
C GLY A 145 17.92 -5.28 28.07
N LYS A 146 17.15 -4.34 28.62
CA LYS A 146 15.69 -4.44 28.75
C LYS A 146 14.98 -3.61 27.68
N PRO A 147 13.83 -4.08 27.18
CA PRO A 147 13.00 -3.29 26.29
C PRO A 147 12.41 -2.09 27.04
N VAL A 148 12.29 -0.96 26.34
CA VAL A 148 11.65 0.26 26.82
C VAL A 148 10.46 0.63 25.92
N ALA A 149 9.61 1.54 26.37
CA ALA A 149 8.43 2.02 25.65
C ALA A 149 8.80 3.04 24.56
N VAL A 150 9.81 2.70 23.76
CA VAL A 150 10.33 3.49 22.65
C VAL A 150 10.46 2.58 21.43
N PHE A 151 9.93 3.02 20.30
CA PHE A 151 10.18 2.36 19.03
C PHE A 151 11.49 2.84 18.42
N THR A 152 12.16 1.98 17.68
CA THR A 152 13.28 2.36 16.82
C THR A 152 12.87 2.22 15.36
N VAL A 153 13.25 3.19 14.53
CA VAL A 153 13.16 3.09 13.07
C VAL A 153 14.49 3.50 12.45
N ARG A 154 14.99 2.70 11.51
CA ARG A 154 16.21 3.03 10.76
C ARG A 154 15.85 3.84 9.52
N MET A 155 16.59 4.91 9.28
CA MET A 155 16.42 5.80 8.13
C MET A 155 17.78 6.14 7.55
N ARG A 156 17.90 6.25 6.22
CA ARG A 156 19.17 6.63 5.61
C ARG A 156 19.70 7.97 6.13
N ASP A 157 18.84 8.97 6.05
CA ASP A 157 19.15 10.36 6.39
C ASP A 157 17.87 11.12 6.74
N ARG A 158 18.02 12.38 7.13
CA ARG A 158 16.91 13.27 7.45
C ARG A 158 15.99 13.55 6.25
N LYS A 159 16.55 13.57 5.03
CA LYS A 159 15.79 13.72 3.79
C LYS A 159 14.88 12.51 3.57
N ALA A 160 15.32 11.31 3.97
CA ALA A 160 14.55 10.09 3.90
C ALA A 160 13.38 10.13 4.88
N LEU A 161 13.61 10.57 6.13
CA LEU A 161 12.54 10.80 7.10
C LEU A 161 11.51 11.81 6.57
N ALA A 162 11.95 12.94 6.01
CA ALA A 162 11.08 13.97 5.46
C ALA A 162 10.21 13.44 4.30
N ARG A 163 10.78 12.62 3.41
CA ARG A 163 10.00 11.96 2.35
C ARG A 163 8.99 10.97 2.91
N ALA A 164 9.35 10.17 3.92
CA ALA A 164 8.42 9.23 4.56
C ALA A 164 7.23 9.96 5.23
N VAL A 165 7.49 11.11 5.85
CA VAL A 165 6.45 12.00 6.41
C VAL A 165 5.55 12.55 5.31
N ALA A 166 6.11 13.04 4.20
CA ALA A 166 5.33 13.52 3.05
C ALA A 166 4.41 12.43 2.48
N VAL A 167 4.95 11.22 2.28
CA VAL A 167 4.19 10.05 1.83
C VAL A 167 3.07 9.72 2.83
N SER A 168 3.38 9.69 4.13
CA SER A 168 2.37 9.41 5.17
C SER A 168 1.22 10.42 5.18
N MET A 169 1.52 11.72 5.03
CA MET A 169 0.49 12.76 4.96
C MET A 169 -0.35 12.65 3.69
N ARG A 170 0.26 12.38 2.52
CA ARG A 170 -0.48 12.17 1.26
C ARG A 170 -1.39 10.96 1.34
N HIS A 171 -0.89 9.81 1.80
CA HIS A 171 -1.75 8.62 1.98
C HIS A 171 -2.86 8.91 2.98
N THR A 172 -2.58 9.58 4.10
CA THR A 172 -3.61 9.90 5.09
C THR A 172 -4.72 10.78 4.51
N PHE A 173 -4.39 11.71 3.61
CA PHE A 173 -5.36 12.57 2.93
C PHE A 173 -6.16 11.82 1.86
N TYR A 174 -5.48 11.05 0.99
CA TYR A 174 -6.11 10.40 -0.17
C TYR A 174 -6.75 9.04 0.14
N ALA A 175 -6.35 8.33 1.21
CA ALA A 175 -6.79 6.96 1.49
C ALA A 175 -8.31 6.79 1.63
N GLN A 176 -9.04 7.86 1.97
CA GLN A 176 -10.51 7.85 2.03
C GLN A 176 -11.15 8.96 1.20
N LYS A 177 -10.51 9.37 0.09
CA LYS A 177 -11.05 10.41 -0.83
C LYS A 177 -11.47 11.71 -0.10
N GLY A 178 -10.76 12.08 0.97
CA GLY A 178 -11.07 13.25 1.78
C GLY A 178 -12.13 13.07 2.88
N GLU A 179 -12.72 11.88 3.07
CA GLU A 179 -13.75 11.65 4.12
C GLU A 179 -13.23 11.89 5.55
N ASN A 180 -11.93 11.75 5.79
CA ASN A 180 -11.28 12.05 7.08
C ASN A 180 -10.59 13.43 7.08
N ASP A 181 -10.98 14.35 6.21
CA ASP A 181 -10.52 15.72 6.31
C ASP A 181 -11.33 16.50 7.36
N TYR A 182 -10.73 16.69 8.53
CA TYR A 182 -11.28 17.46 9.63
C TYR A 182 -10.91 18.94 9.59
N THR A 183 -10.32 19.45 8.49
CA THR A 183 -9.82 20.85 8.40
C THR A 183 -10.90 21.85 8.80
N GLN A 184 -12.12 21.67 8.30
CA GLN A 184 -13.25 22.54 8.64
C GLN A 184 -13.56 22.46 10.15
N SER A 185 -13.68 21.26 10.73
CA SER A 185 -13.92 21.10 12.16
C SER A 185 -12.80 21.72 13.00
N VAL A 186 -11.54 21.60 12.58
CA VAL A 186 -10.41 22.21 13.29
C VAL A 186 -10.54 23.74 13.28
N LEU A 187 -10.93 24.35 12.17
CA LEU A 187 -11.13 25.80 12.05
C LEU A 187 -12.37 26.34 12.80
N GLN A 188 -13.34 25.47 13.09
CA GLN A 188 -14.53 25.82 13.88
C GLN A 188 -14.26 25.80 15.39
N GLN A 189 -13.48 24.82 15.87
CA GLN A 189 -13.43 24.52 17.30
C GLN A 189 -12.10 23.93 17.82
N GLY A 190 -11.10 23.78 16.96
CA GLY A 190 -9.87 23.06 17.27
C GLY A 190 -10.06 21.54 17.35
N VAL A 191 -9.00 20.84 17.74
CA VAL A 191 -9.02 19.39 17.96
C VAL A 191 -9.60 19.08 19.35
N LYS A 192 -10.63 18.22 19.40
CA LYS A 192 -11.29 17.81 20.64
C LYS A 192 -10.74 16.52 21.22
N GLU A 193 -10.64 15.49 20.39
CA GLU A 193 -10.18 14.19 20.82
C GLU A 193 -8.65 14.17 20.89
N PRO A 194 -8.06 13.60 21.96
CA PRO A 194 -6.61 13.56 22.10
C PRO A 194 -5.97 12.67 21.03
N LEU A 195 -4.83 13.11 20.51
CA LEU A 195 -3.97 12.27 19.66
C LEU A 195 -3.22 11.27 20.54
N THR A 196 -3.12 10.02 20.11
CA THR A 196 -2.33 8.99 20.81
C THR A 196 -0.92 8.97 20.23
N LEU A 197 0.06 9.36 21.04
CA LEU A 197 1.44 9.53 20.64
C LEU A 197 2.31 8.39 21.17
N PHE A 198 3.16 7.84 20.31
CA PHE A 198 4.21 6.89 20.65
C PHE A 198 5.58 7.56 20.55
N VAL A 199 6.51 7.17 21.42
CA VAL A 199 7.89 7.65 21.32
C VAL A 199 8.63 6.83 20.27
N VAL A 200 9.26 7.49 19.30
CA VAL A 200 10.01 6.86 18.22
C VAL A 200 11.40 7.49 18.13
N ARG A 201 12.43 6.66 18.20
CA ARG A 201 13.81 7.00 17.90
C ARG A 201 14.13 6.66 16.45
N VAL A 202 14.51 7.68 15.70
CA VAL A 202 15.03 7.54 14.34
C VAL A 202 16.53 7.40 14.44
N VAL A 203 17.07 6.27 13.95
CA VAL A 203 18.50 6.01 13.87
C VAL A 203 18.92 6.18 12.42
N TYR A 204 19.88 7.08 12.18
CA TYR A 204 20.40 7.36 10.85
C TYR A 204 21.58 6.46 10.48
N ASP A 205 21.87 6.31 9.19
CA ASP A 205 23.00 5.48 8.72
C ASP A 205 24.37 5.99 9.21
N ASP A 206 24.48 7.29 9.51
CA ASP A 206 25.67 7.89 10.13
C ASP A 206 25.80 7.61 11.64
N GLY A 207 24.87 6.84 12.21
CA GLY A 207 24.81 6.47 13.63
C GLY A 207 24.24 7.55 14.54
N SER A 208 23.87 8.72 14.02
CA SER A 208 23.18 9.74 14.81
C SER A 208 21.72 9.37 15.05
N GLU A 209 21.15 9.87 16.14
CA GLU A 209 19.80 9.53 16.58
C GLU A 209 18.98 10.79 16.90
N ASP A 210 17.70 10.77 16.52
CA ASP A 210 16.75 11.81 16.88
C ASP A 210 15.46 11.18 17.39
N THR A 211 14.84 11.78 18.41
CA THR A 211 13.67 11.20 19.08
C THR A 211 12.46 12.10 18.88
N PHE A 212 11.37 11.51 18.40
CA PHE A 212 10.11 12.17 18.09
C PHE A 212 8.95 11.50 18.81
N LEU A 213 7.83 12.21 18.86
CA LEU A 213 6.51 11.65 19.12
C LEU A 213 5.78 11.43 17.80
N VAL A 214 5.22 10.24 17.63
CA VAL A 214 4.56 9.84 16.40
C VAL A 214 3.09 9.51 16.67
N THR A 215 2.19 10.06 15.85
CA THR A 215 0.74 9.91 16.02
C THR A 215 0.23 8.56 15.55
N GLY A 216 0.24 7.55 16.42
CA GLY A 216 -0.31 6.23 16.05
C GLY A 216 -1.83 6.23 15.89
N ASP A 217 -2.56 6.99 16.72
CA ASP A 217 -3.96 7.37 16.46
C ASP A 217 -4.10 8.91 16.38
N GLY A 218 -4.93 9.36 15.45
CA GLY A 218 -5.15 10.77 15.17
C GLY A 218 -4.30 11.35 14.05
N ASN A 219 -3.69 10.52 13.19
CA ASN A 219 -2.97 10.96 11.98
C ASN A 219 -3.79 11.91 11.10
N SER A 220 -5.06 11.60 10.85
CA SER A 220 -5.94 12.49 10.07
C SER A 220 -6.19 13.82 10.78
N ARG A 221 -6.30 13.83 12.12
CA ARG A 221 -6.43 15.07 12.90
C ARG A 221 -5.14 15.90 12.84
N LEU A 222 -3.97 15.26 12.97
CA LEU A 222 -2.67 15.93 12.82
C LEU A 222 -2.54 16.56 11.43
N MET A 223 -2.86 15.81 10.38
CA MET A 223 -2.83 16.31 9.01
C MET A 223 -3.80 17.48 8.82
N SER A 224 -5.05 17.36 9.26
CA SER A 224 -6.03 18.44 9.19
C SER A 224 -5.63 19.68 9.97
N MET A 225 -4.85 19.57 11.05
CA MET A 225 -4.27 20.74 11.71
C MET A 225 -3.25 21.46 10.81
N TRP A 226 -2.38 20.73 10.12
CA TRP A 226 -1.44 21.32 9.17
C TRP A 226 -2.16 21.95 7.97
N LEU A 227 -3.16 21.27 7.40
CA LEU A 227 -4.02 21.83 6.34
C LEU A 227 -4.73 23.11 6.81
N ALA A 228 -5.34 23.09 8.00
CA ALA A 228 -5.99 24.25 8.59
C ALA A 228 -5.00 25.41 8.78
N ARG A 229 -3.74 25.12 9.15
CA ARG A 229 -2.68 26.13 9.26
C ARG A 229 -2.30 26.75 7.91
N THR A 230 -2.24 25.95 6.85
CA THR A 230 -1.63 26.36 5.56
C THR A 230 -2.61 26.75 4.47
N GLY A 231 -3.92 26.76 4.72
CA GLY A 231 -4.90 27.16 3.70
C GLY A 231 -5.67 26.01 3.06
N GLY A 232 -5.43 24.76 3.48
CA GLY A 232 -6.02 23.56 2.87
C GLY A 232 -5.16 22.95 1.75
N ASP A 233 -3.97 23.48 1.49
CA ASP A 233 -3.03 22.92 0.53
C ASP A 233 -2.16 21.81 1.15
N VAL A 234 -2.20 20.62 0.55
CA VAL A 234 -1.55 19.40 1.05
C VAL A 234 -0.02 19.52 1.03
N GLU A 235 0.56 20.12 -0.01
CA GLU A 235 2.01 20.23 -0.16
C GLU A 235 2.56 21.34 0.75
N ALA A 236 1.82 22.44 0.92
CA ALA A 236 2.12 23.46 1.90
C ALA A 236 2.07 22.91 3.33
N ALA A 237 1.05 22.09 3.65
CA ALA A 237 0.92 21.41 4.94
C ALA A 237 2.11 20.47 5.21
N ILE A 238 2.50 19.66 4.22
CA ILE A 238 3.67 18.78 4.28
C ILE A 238 4.95 19.60 4.52
N SER A 239 5.16 20.64 3.72
CA SER A 239 6.34 21.52 3.81
C SER A 239 6.42 22.20 5.18
N ALA A 240 5.28 22.69 5.70
CA ALA A 240 5.20 23.29 7.03
C ALA A 240 5.54 22.28 8.14
N CYS A 241 4.98 21.06 8.09
CA CYS A 241 5.27 20.00 9.05
C CYS A 241 6.77 19.65 9.06
N ILE A 242 7.36 19.41 7.88
CA ILE A 242 8.79 19.07 7.74
C ILE A 242 9.66 20.23 8.25
N SER A 243 9.40 21.46 7.82
CA SER A 243 10.22 22.63 8.19
C SER A 243 10.14 22.98 9.67
N SER A 244 8.97 22.81 10.29
CA SER A 244 8.78 23.05 11.72
C SER A 244 9.40 21.97 12.59
N VAL A 245 9.18 20.69 12.25
CA VAL A 245 9.50 19.56 13.14
C VAL A 245 10.85 18.92 12.82
N ILE A 246 11.13 18.65 11.54
CA ILE A 246 12.36 18.00 11.09
C ILE A 246 13.48 19.03 10.87
N GLY A 247 13.15 20.25 10.43
CA GLY A 247 14.11 21.33 10.22
C GLY A 247 14.82 21.26 8.86
N SER A 248 16.05 21.77 8.79
CA SER A 248 16.82 21.79 7.53
C SER A 248 17.15 20.36 7.08
N MET A 249 17.00 20.10 5.78
CA MET A 249 17.37 18.84 5.13
C MET A 249 18.75 18.91 4.46
N ASP A 250 19.46 20.03 4.58
CA ASP A 250 20.78 20.24 3.97
C ASP A 250 21.89 19.53 4.77
N GLN A 251 21.60 19.17 6.01
CA GLN A 251 22.49 18.42 6.90
C GLN A 251 22.04 16.95 6.97
N SER A 252 23.00 16.03 6.89
CA SER A 252 22.79 14.62 7.21
C SER A 252 22.71 14.42 8.72
N GLY A 253 21.95 13.41 9.16
CA GLY A 253 21.86 13.01 10.56
C GLY A 253 20.88 13.80 11.44
N ALA A 254 21.01 13.63 12.75
CA ALA A 254 20.13 14.15 13.79
C ALA A 254 20.16 15.67 13.97
N ARG A 255 19.05 16.27 14.43
CA ARG A 255 18.96 17.71 14.68
C ARG A 255 19.94 18.15 15.76
N SER A 256 20.71 19.19 15.47
CA SER A 256 21.58 19.83 16.45
C SER A 256 20.76 20.51 17.56
N ARG A 257 21.38 20.71 18.74
CA ARG A 257 20.77 21.48 19.83
C ARG A 257 20.38 22.91 19.41
N ALA A 258 21.13 23.50 18.47
CA ALA A 258 20.85 24.82 17.93
C ALA A 258 19.57 24.82 17.09
N GLU A 259 19.35 23.80 16.25
CA GLU A 259 18.13 23.62 15.47
C GLU A 259 16.91 23.39 16.37
N GLN A 260 17.04 22.51 17.37
CA GLN A 260 15.97 22.28 18.37
C GLN A 260 15.64 23.57 19.14
N GLY A 261 16.66 24.35 19.52
CA GLY A 261 16.49 25.66 20.15
C GLY A 261 15.85 26.70 19.23
N LEU A 262 16.12 26.64 17.91
CA LEU A 262 15.49 27.50 16.92
C LEU A 262 14.01 27.17 16.74
N ALA A 263 13.63 25.89 16.61
CA ALA A 263 12.24 25.46 16.52
C ALA A 263 11.43 26.01 17.71
N ARG A 264 11.98 25.88 18.92
CA ARG A 264 11.37 26.39 20.14
C ARG A 264 11.19 27.90 20.17
N ARG A 265 12.15 28.66 19.65
CA ARG A 265 12.03 30.13 19.51
C ARG A 265 10.93 30.50 18.51
N ARG A 266 10.86 29.83 17.36
CA ARG A 266 9.77 30.05 16.39
C ARG A 266 8.39 29.78 17.01
N THR A 267 8.24 28.70 17.79
CA THR A 267 7.00 28.40 18.52
C THR A 267 6.66 29.49 19.55
N ALA A 268 7.66 30.03 20.25
CA ALA A 268 7.44 31.13 21.20
C ALA A 268 7.01 32.43 20.49
N GLU A 269 7.64 32.78 19.37
CA GLU A 269 7.27 33.94 18.54
C GLU A 269 5.84 33.80 17.99
N LEU A 270 5.50 32.62 17.49
CA LEU A 270 4.16 32.28 17.03
C LEU A 270 3.15 32.42 18.18
N THR A 271 3.45 31.85 19.35
CA THR A 271 2.55 31.93 20.50
C THR A 271 2.34 33.37 20.96
N ALA A 272 3.40 34.17 21.03
CA ALA A 272 3.32 35.58 21.39
C ALA A 272 2.46 36.38 20.40
N ARG A 273 2.64 36.14 19.08
CA ARG A 273 1.83 36.74 18.02
C ARG A 273 0.35 36.34 18.16
N THR A 274 0.08 35.04 18.27
CA THR A 274 -1.29 34.53 18.37
C THR A 274 -1.98 35.05 19.63
N ARG A 275 -1.31 35.07 20.80
CA ARG A 275 -1.85 35.64 22.05
C ARG A 275 -2.24 37.12 21.89
N LYS A 276 -1.37 37.91 21.25
CA LYS A 276 -1.66 39.32 20.95
C LYS A 276 -2.90 39.47 20.07
N ASN A 277 -3.03 38.65 19.03
CA ASN A 277 -4.14 38.73 18.09
C ASN A 277 -5.46 38.19 18.66
N LEU A 278 -5.41 37.18 19.53
CA LEU A 278 -6.60 36.64 20.22
C LEU A 278 -7.21 37.63 21.22
N ALA A 279 -6.46 38.65 21.64
CA ALA A 279 -6.98 39.72 22.51
C ALA A 279 -7.83 40.75 21.74
N VAL A 280 -7.80 40.75 20.40
CA VAL A 280 -8.60 41.67 19.57
C VAL A 280 -10.05 41.18 19.49
N PRO A 281 -11.08 42.05 19.52
CA PRO A 281 -12.49 41.61 19.53
C PRO A 281 -12.87 40.71 18.35
N ALA A 282 -12.52 41.12 17.13
CA ALA A 282 -12.74 40.36 15.90
C ALA A 282 -11.52 39.50 15.57
N LEU A 283 -11.75 38.22 15.23
CA LEU A 283 -10.69 37.31 14.84
C LEU A 283 -10.48 37.35 13.33
N THR A 284 -9.25 37.62 12.90
CA THR A 284 -8.88 37.42 11.49
C THR A 284 -8.78 35.93 11.18
N GLU A 285 -8.93 35.56 9.90
CA GLU A 285 -8.66 34.20 9.42
C GLU A 285 -7.32 33.66 9.90
N ALA A 286 -6.24 34.45 9.74
CA ALA A 286 -4.91 34.07 10.20
C ALA A 286 -4.88 33.76 11.70
N THR A 287 -5.58 34.57 12.51
CA THR A 287 -5.66 34.35 13.97
C THR A 287 -6.43 33.07 14.30
N ARG A 288 -7.52 32.77 13.58
CA ARG A 288 -8.28 31.53 13.75
C ARG A 288 -7.45 30.30 13.38
N ARG A 289 -6.81 30.33 12.21
CA ARG A 289 -5.92 29.26 11.73
C ARG A 289 -4.80 29.00 12.72
N GLU A 290 -4.07 30.04 13.11
CA GLU A 290 -2.96 29.91 14.07
C GLU A 290 -3.44 29.46 15.44
N GLY A 291 -4.50 30.07 15.97
CA GLY A 291 -5.03 29.79 17.31
C GLY A 291 -5.50 28.35 17.48
N HIS A 292 -6.25 27.81 16.51
CA HIS A 292 -6.79 26.45 16.61
C HIS A 292 -5.78 25.34 16.32
N THR A 293 -4.61 25.68 15.78
CA THR A 293 -3.60 24.69 15.37
C THR A 293 -2.28 24.88 16.12
N LEU A 294 -2.20 25.80 17.09
CA LEU A 294 -0.98 26.04 17.87
C LEU A 294 -0.68 24.89 18.83
N ALA A 295 -1.73 24.39 19.47
CA ALA A 295 -1.65 23.28 20.40
C ALA A 295 -2.84 22.33 20.21
N PHE A 296 -2.66 21.09 20.65
CA PHE A 296 -3.67 20.04 20.57
C PHE A 296 -3.66 19.17 21.82
N PRO A 297 -4.79 18.54 22.18
CA PRO A 297 -4.83 17.54 23.24
C PRO A 297 -4.10 16.28 22.79
N ALA A 298 -3.28 15.71 23.67
CA ALA A 298 -2.53 14.48 23.41
C ALA A 298 -2.50 13.57 24.64
N VAL A 299 -2.36 12.28 24.39
CA VAL A 299 -1.97 11.26 25.36
C VAL A 299 -0.71 10.59 24.83
N VAL A 300 0.25 10.28 25.71
CA VAL A 300 1.56 9.74 25.29
C VAL A 300 1.78 8.40 25.95
N VAL A 301 2.14 7.38 25.16
CA VAL A 301 2.57 6.08 25.69
C VAL A 301 3.94 6.24 26.31
N VAL A 302 4.04 6.02 27.62
CA VAL A 302 5.25 6.23 28.42
C VAL A 302 5.75 4.97 29.12
N GLY A 303 4.97 3.89 29.08
CA GLY A 303 5.33 2.65 29.75
C GLY A 303 4.75 1.42 29.06
N ALA A 304 5.43 0.29 29.21
CA ALA A 304 4.96 -1.00 28.72
C ALA A 304 5.39 -2.13 29.67
N ARG A 305 4.42 -2.87 30.20
CA ARG A 305 4.67 -4.00 31.12
C ARG A 305 4.02 -5.25 30.58
N ALA A 306 4.70 -6.39 30.68
CA ALA A 306 4.14 -7.70 30.42
C ALA A 306 3.18 -8.11 31.55
N ASP A 307 2.30 -9.09 31.29
CA ASP A 307 1.35 -9.61 32.28
C ASP A 307 2.02 -10.12 33.56
N GLY A 308 3.26 -10.62 33.45
CA GLY A 308 4.10 -11.03 34.59
C GLY A 308 4.76 -9.88 35.36
N GLY A 309 4.43 -8.63 35.06
CA GLY A 309 4.98 -7.42 35.69
C GLY A 309 6.37 -6.97 35.21
N GLY A 310 7.04 -7.77 34.37
CA GLY A 310 8.31 -7.44 33.72
C GLY A 310 8.17 -6.51 32.51
N PRO A 311 9.27 -6.13 31.86
CA PRO A 311 9.25 -5.34 30.63
C PRO A 311 8.52 -6.05 29.48
N LEU A 312 7.76 -5.31 28.68
CA LEU A 312 7.09 -5.87 27.51
C LEU A 312 8.09 -6.05 26.34
N ALA A 313 8.30 -7.28 25.89
CA ALA A 313 9.31 -7.61 24.88
C ALA A 313 9.01 -7.13 23.45
N ASP A 314 7.73 -7.02 23.09
CA ASP A 314 7.31 -6.67 21.74
C ASP A 314 6.28 -5.53 21.78
N LEU A 315 6.82 -4.32 21.77
CA LEU A 315 6.04 -3.08 21.76
C LEU A 315 5.29 -2.90 20.44
N VAL A 316 5.77 -3.49 19.33
CA VAL A 316 5.13 -3.36 18.01
C VAL A 316 3.80 -4.09 18.02
N ALA A 317 3.76 -5.28 18.60
CA ALA A 317 2.51 -6.03 18.78
C ALA A 317 1.52 -5.29 19.68
N ALA A 318 2.01 -4.69 20.76
CA ALA A 318 1.21 -3.89 21.67
C ALA A 318 0.60 -2.65 20.99
N ARG A 319 1.38 -1.93 20.17
CA ARG A 319 0.86 -0.81 19.37
C ARG A 319 -0.23 -1.28 18.42
N ASP A 320 0.01 -2.34 17.66
CA ASP A 320 -0.95 -2.78 16.65
C ASP A 320 -2.26 -3.27 17.27
N ASP A 321 -2.19 -3.93 18.42
CA ASP A 321 -3.37 -4.34 19.20
C ASP A 321 -4.12 -3.14 19.79
N LEU A 322 -3.40 -2.17 20.37
CA LEU A 322 -4.02 -0.92 20.84
C LEU A 322 -4.75 -0.20 19.71
N LEU A 323 -4.11 -0.04 18.55
CA LEU A 323 -4.69 0.64 17.40
C LEU A 323 -5.88 -0.13 16.82
N ALA A 324 -5.81 -1.47 16.79
CA ALA A 324 -6.94 -2.31 16.39
C ALA A 324 -8.13 -2.10 17.34
N ASN A 325 -7.92 -2.18 18.65
CA ASN A 325 -8.97 -1.98 19.65
C ASN A 325 -9.62 -0.58 19.56
N LEU A 326 -8.85 0.45 19.24
CA LEU A 326 -9.38 1.82 19.03
C LEU A 326 -10.25 1.92 17.77
N HIS A 327 -9.88 1.25 16.68
CA HIS A 327 -10.53 1.43 15.37
C HIS A 327 -11.57 0.37 14.99
N VAL A 328 -11.73 -0.71 15.76
CA VAL A 328 -12.81 -1.69 15.56
C VAL A 328 -14.21 -1.05 15.69
N HIS A 329 -14.36 0.03 16.47
CA HIS A 329 -15.68 0.60 16.81
C HIS A 329 -15.98 2.00 16.23
N VAL A 330 -14.97 2.78 15.80
CA VAL A 330 -15.15 4.21 15.46
C VAL A 330 -15.08 4.49 13.97
N THR A 331 -14.03 4.01 13.30
CA THR A 331 -13.84 4.18 11.86
C THR A 331 -13.06 2.97 11.36
N PRO A 332 -13.73 1.96 10.77
CA PRO A 332 -13.07 0.74 10.38
C PRO A 332 -12.00 1.06 9.32
N TRP A 333 -10.86 0.40 9.44
CA TRP A 333 -9.82 0.46 8.41
C TRP A 333 -10.29 -0.14 7.09
N THR A 334 -9.58 0.16 6.00
CA THR A 334 -9.82 -0.52 4.73
C THR A 334 -9.63 -2.03 4.91
N ARG A 335 -10.31 -2.82 4.09
CA ARG A 335 -10.24 -4.28 4.16
C ARG A 335 -8.80 -4.79 3.96
N GLY A 336 -8.07 -4.19 3.02
CA GLY A 336 -6.66 -4.51 2.78
C GLY A 336 -5.77 -4.23 3.99
N ALA A 337 -5.95 -3.10 4.66
CA ALA A 337 -5.23 -2.76 5.88
C ALA A 337 -5.54 -3.74 7.04
N GLN A 338 -6.81 -4.08 7.25
CA GLN A 338 -7.22 -5.07 8.27
C GLN A 338 -6.56 -6.43 8.04
N TYR A 339 -6.54 -6.91 6.79
CA TYR A 339 -5.95 -8.20 6.44
C TYR A 339 -4.43 -8.19 6.54
N THR A 340 -3.77 -7.12 6.06
CA THR A 340 -2.32 -6.92 6.20
C THR A 340 -1.91 -7.02 7.67
N GLN A 341 -2.61 -6.30 8.54
CA GLN A 341 -2.31 -6.28 9.96
C GLN A 341 -2.58 -7.58 10.69
N GLY A 342 -3.73 -8.20 10.43
CA GLY A 342 -4.04 -9.50 11.00
C GLY A 342 -2.99 -10.53 10.59
N MET A 343 -2.57 -10.55 9.32
CA MET A 343 -1.50 -11.45 8.87
C MET A 343 -0.14 -11.10 9.48
N GLN A 344 0.22 -9.82 9.66
CA GLN A 344 1.42 -9.43 10.40
C GLN A 344 1.39 -9.88 11.87
N ARG A 345 0.23 -9.86 12.54
CA ARG A 345 0.05 -10.45 13.87
C ARG A 345 0.21 -11.97 13.84
N VAL A 346 -0.37 -12.65 12.85
CA VAL A 346 -0.19 -14.10 12.63
C VAL A 346 1.29 -14.45 12.47
N TYR A 347 2.04 -13.74 11.62
CA TYR A 347 3.47 -14.03 11.40
C TYR A 347 4.32 -13.77 12.63
N ARG A 348 4.04 -12.71 13.41
CA ARG A 348 4.73 -12.49 14.69
C ARG A 348 4.42 -13.58 15.70
N HIS A 349 3.16 -13.98 15.81
CA HIS A 349 2.78 -15.07 16.71
C HIS A 349 3.46 -16.38 16.30
N ALA A 350 3.50 -16.65 14.99
CA ALA A 350 4.19 -17.80 14.42
C ALA A 350 5.69 -17.79 14.73
N LEU A 351 6.36 -16.64 14.62
CA LEU A 351 7.77 -16.50 15.00
C LEU A 351 7.98 -16.80 16.50
N ARG A 352 7.13 -16.26 17.37
CA ARG A 352 7.21 -16.50 18.82
C ARG A 352 6.94 -17.95 19.21
N GLU A 353 5.99 -18.62 18.55
CA GLU A 353 5.69 -20.04 18.74
C GLU A 353 6.72 -20.97 18.03
N GLY A 354 7.71 -20.41 17.33
CA GLY A 354 8.72 -21.19 16.60
C GLY A 354 8.17 -21.94 15.38
N LEU A 355 7.02 -21.52 14.86
CA LEU A 355 6.37 -22.13 13.69
C LEU A 355 7.04 -21.73 12.38
N ILE A 356 7.70 -20.57 12.36
CA ILE A 356 8.52 -20.06 11.26
C ILE A 356 9.86 -19.57 11.82
N SER A 357 10.91 -19.61 11.00
CA SER A 357 12.22 -19.10 11.39
C SER A 357 12.29 -17.56 11.32
N PRO A 358 13.28 -16.93 11.99
CA PRO A 358 13.53 -15.50 11.84
C PRO A 358 13.76 -15.06 10.39
N GLU A 359 14.44 -15.89 9.59
CA GLU A 359 14.73 -15.65 8.18
C GLU A 359 13.44 -15.61 7.35
N VAL A 360 12.55 -16.59 7.54
CA VAL A 360 11.23 -16.62 6.91
C VAL A 360 10.41 -15.40 7.33
N TYR A 361 10.41 -15.06 8.62
CA TYR A 361 9.70 -13.88 9.12
C TYR A 361 10.17 -12.58 8.44
N ARG A 362 11.47 -12.39 8.22
CA ARG A 362 12.02 -11.20 7.52
C ARG A 362 11.48 -11.05 6.10
N VAL A 363 11.30 -12.16 5.38
CA VAL A 363 10.68 -12.18 4.05
C VAL A 363 9.19 -11.86 4.15
N LEU A 364 8.46 -12.55 5.03
CA LEU A 364 7.01 -12.37 5.20
C LEU A 364 6.62 -10.98 5.73
N SER A 365 7.51 -10.30 6.46
CA SER A 365 7.31 -8.92 6.92
C SER A 365 7.63 -7.87 5.87
N GLY A 366 8.20 -8.27 4.72
CA GLY A 366 8.60 -7.37 3.64
C GLY A 366 9.89 -6.59 3.91
N THR A 367 10.71 -7.04 4.88
CA THR A 367 11.97 -6.37 5.27
C THR A 367 13.20 -6.86 4.50
N ALA A 368 13.13 -8.05 3.90
CA ALA A 368 14.18 -8.59 3.05
C ALA A 368 13.94 -8.19 1.58
N GLY A 369 14.98 -7.74 0.88
CA GLY A 369 14.94 -7.56 -0.58
C GLY A 369 15.01 -8.91 -1.33
N VAL A 370 14.97 -8.88 -2.67
CA VAL A 370 15.03 -10.11 -3.49
C VAL A 370 16.35 -10.88 -3.32
N GLN A 371 17.47 -10.17 -3.18
CA GLN A 371 18.79 -10.80 -2.95
C GLN A 371 18.90 -11.35 -1.53
N ASP A 372 18.50 -10.58 -0.51
CA ASP A 372 18.44 -11.06 0.87
C ASP A 372 17.56 -12.31 0.99
N MET A 373 16.41 -12.35 0.31
CA MET A 373 15.55 -13.54 0.30
C MET A 373 16.28 -14.77 -0.24
N HIS A 374 17.05 -14.61 -1.32
CA HIS A 374 17.85 -15.69 -1.88
C HIS A 374 18.93 -16.15 -0.90
N GLU A 375 19.68 -15.22 -0.30
CA GLU A 375 20.73 -15.54 0.67
C GLU A 375 20.17 -16.23 1.94
N LEU A 376 18.99 -15.81 2.39
CA LEU A 376 18.34 -16.31 3.60
C LEU A 376 17.65 -17.66 3.41
N LEU A 377 17.00 -17.87 2.27
CA LEU A 377 16.09 -19.01 2.05
C LEU A 377 16.54 -19.94 0.91
N GLY A 378 17.51 -19.56 0.09
CA GLY A 378 17.99 -20.34 -1.06
C GLY A 378 17.04 -20.37 -2.28
N VAL A 379 15.91 -19.66 -2.23
CA VAL A 379 14.97 -19.53 -3.37
C VAL A 379 15.49 -18.51 -4.38
N PRO A 380 15.12 -18.58 -5.68
CA PRO A 380 15.57 -17.61 -6.67
C PRO A 380 15.33 -16.15 -6.28
N ALA A 381 16.28 -15.29 -6.64
CA ALA A 381 16.29 -13.86 -6.29
C ALA A 381 15.28 -13.03 -7.13
N TYR A 382 14.00 -13.39 -7.07
CA TYR A 382 12.93 -12.74 -7.83
C TYR A 382 11.62 -12.67 -7.05
N ARG A 383 10.86 -11.58 -7.22
CA ARG A 383 9.66 -11.22 -6.42
C ARG A 383 8.55 -12.26 -6.44
N LEU A 384 8.41 -13.01 -7.54
CA LEU A 384 7.42 -14.08 -7.69
C LEU A 384 7.57 -15.15 -6.58
N TRP A 385 8.80 -15.45 -6.16
CA TRP A 385 9.06 -16.40 -5.07
C TRP A 385 8.65 -15.86 -3.70
N SER A 386 8.55 -14.54 -3.51
CA SER A 386 8.01 -13.97 -2.27
C SER A 386 6.55 -14.40 -2.06
N ALA A 387 5.73 -14.33 -3.12
CA ALA A 387 4.35 -14.79 -3.08
C ALA A 387 4.26 -16.29 -2.79
N ALA A 388 5.19 -17.09 -3.32
CA ALA A 388 5.29 -18.51 -3.04
C ALA A 388 5.70 -18.80 -1.58
N VAL A 389 6.65 -18.05 -1.01
CA VAL A 389 7.04 -18.13 0.42
C VAL A 389 5.86 -17.83 1.34
N HIS A 390 5.07 -16.80 1.03
CA HIS A 390 3.83 -16.49 1.76
C HIS A 390 2.85 -17.67 1.78
N GLN A 391 2.59 -18.27 0.63
CA GLN A 391 1.68 -19.40 0.52
C GLN A 391 2.25 -20.66 1.15
N HIS A 392 3.52 -20.95 0.94
CA HIS A 392 4.20 -22.09 1.54
C HIS A 392 4.10 -22.04 3.07
N ALA A 393 4.45 -20.91 3.68
CA ALA A 393 4.40 -20.73 5.14
C ALA A 393 2.99 -20.98 5.72
N VAL A 394 1.94 -20.58 5.01
CA VAL A 394 0.55 -20.71 5.50
C VAL A 394 -0.07 -22.07 5.17
N LEU A 395 0.27 -22.66 4.02
CA LEU A 395 -0.47 -23.77 3.41
C LEU A 395 0.25 -25.11 3.42
N ALA A 396 1.58 -25.12 3.34
CA ALA A 396 2.33 -26.32 2.98
C ALA A 396 3.57 -26.62 3.84
N GLY A 397 4.12 -25.59 4.50
CA GLY A 397 5.28 -25.77 5.35
C GLY A 397 5.00 -26.67 6.56
N PRO A 398 6.05 -27.07 7.32
CA PRO A 398 5.95 -28.01 8.43
C PRO A 398 4.89 -27.65 9.49
N SER A 399 4.60 -26.35 9.61
CA SER A 399 3.67 -25.77 10.59
C SER A 399 2.32 -25.35 9.99
N ALA A 400 1.98 -25.73 8.77
CA ALA A 400 0.78 -25.23 8.04
C ALA A 400 -0.53 -25.37 8.83
N TYR A 401 -0.72 -26.47 9.57
CA TYR A 401 -1.90 -26.66 10.41
C TYR A 401 -1.95 -25.62 11.55
N ALA A 402 -0.83 -25.40 12.23
CA ALA A 402 -0.71 -24.42 13.31
C ALA A 402 -0.85 -22.99 12.78
N MET A 403 -0.29 -22.69 11.61
CA MET A 403 -0.47 -21.41 10.91
C MET A 403 -1.94 -21.14 10.58
N ASN A 404 -2.66 -22.11 10.02
CA ASN A 404 -4.09 -21.99 9.76
C ASN A 404 -4.91 -21.80 11.05
N ARG A 405 -4.49 -22.39 12.17
CA ARG A 405 -5.11 -22.15 13.49
C ARG A 405 -4.92 -20.69 13.93
N LEU A 406 -3.71 -20.14 13.79
CA LEU A 406 -3.44 -18.74 14.11
C LEU A 406 -4.27 -17.78 13.24
N VAL A 407 -4.35 -18.04 11.93
CA VAL A 407 -5.21 -17.26 11.02
C VAL A 407 -6.68 -17.32 11.48
N LYS A 408 -7.19 -18.49 11.86
CA LYS A 408 -8.58 -18.59 12.35
C LYS A 408 -8.82 -17.80 13.63
N GLN A 409 -7.88 -17.86 14.57
CA GLN A 409 -7.98 -17.15 15.84
C GLN A 409 -7.95 -15.64 15.63
N GLU A 410 -7.00 -15.15 14.84
CA GLU A 410 -6.83 -13.74 14.54
C GLU A 410 -8.08 -13.13 13.86
N PHE A 411 -8.63 -13.83 12.88
CA PHE A 411 -9.76 -13.32 12.09
C PHE A 411 -11.14 -13.82 12.59
N GLY A 412 -11.21 -14.48 13.75
CA GLY A 412 -12.46 -14.98 14.33
C GLY A 412 -13.22 -15.96 13.42
N MET A 413 -12.49 -16.79 12.66
CA MET A 413 -13.09 -17.64 11.62
C MET A 413 -13.58 -18.97 12.18
N SER A 414 -14.87 -19.27 12.00
CA SER A 414 -15.44 -20.58 12.35
C SER A 414 -14.91 -21.72 11.46
N LYS A 415 -14.63 -21.42 10.19
CA LYS A 415 -13.98 -22.32 9.22
C LYS A 415 -12.98 -21.55 8.36
N ALA A 416 -11.82 -22.16 8.11
CA ALA A 416 -10.86 -21.70 7.11
C ALA A 416 -11.12 -22.49 5.83
N ASP A 417 -11.97 -21.93 4.97
CA ASP A 417 -12.02 -22.34 3.58
C ASP A 417 -10.96 -21.56 2.77
N ARG A 418 -10.64 -22.08 1.59
CA ARG A 418 -9.56 -21.55 0.74
C ARG A 418 -9.78 -20.11 0.36
N GLN A 419 -11.02 -19.75 0.01
CA GLN A 419 -11.34 -18.39 -0.41
C GLN A 419 -11.06 -17.42 0.74
N ARG A 420 -11.53 -17.72 1.96
CA ARG A 420 -11.29 -16.86 3.11
C ARG A 420 -9.80 -16.73 3.43
N VAL A 421 -9.03 -17.82 3.40
CA VAL A 421 -7.58 -17.77 3.63
C VAL A 421 -6.90 -16.95 2.54
N SER A 422 -7.21 -17.21 1.27
CA SER A 422 -6.67 -16.46 0.13
C SER A 422 -6.95 -14.96 0.25
N GLU A 423 -8.16 -14.60 0.66
CA GLU A 423 -8.58 -13.21 0.83
C GLU A 423 -7.74 -12.47 1.89
N ARG A 424 -7.39 -13.13 3.00
CA ARG A 424 -6.56 -12.53 4.06
C ARG A 424 -5.09 -12.51 3.69
N LEU A 425 -4.66 -13.53 2.94
CA LEU A 425 -3.27 -13.67 2.52
C LEU A 425 -2.91 -12.72 1.36
N ALA A 426 -3.86 -12.38 0.48
CA ALA A 426 -3.61 -11.62 -0.74
C ALA A 426 -2.77 -10.33 -0.55
N PRO A 427 -3.08 -9.44 0.42
CA PRO A 427 -2.33 -8.19 0.61
C PRO A 427 -0.88 -8.39 1.09
N MET A 428 -0.58 -9.57 1.65
CA MET A 428 0.76 -9.98 2.05
C MET A 428 1.46 -10.73 0.91
N ALA A 429 0.82 -11.73 0.29
CA ALA A 429 1.43 -12.48 -0.80
C ALA A 429 1.80 -11.61 -2.01
N LEU A 430 1.02 -10.57 -2.29
CA LEU A 430 1.30 -9.60 -3.36
C LEU A 430 1.99 -8.32 -2.85
N SER A 431 2.53 -8.31 -1.63
CA SER A 431 3.15 -7.09 -1.06
C SER A 431 4.40 -6.62 -1.81
N ALA A 432 5.04 -7.52 -2.56
CA ALA A 432 6.16 -7.21 -3.44
C ALA A 432 5.75 -6.49 -4.74
N TYR A 433 4.45 -6.21 -4.95
CA TYR A 433 3.90 -5.61 -6.17
C TYR A 433 2.95 -4.45 -5.86
N ARG A 434 3.05 -3.81 -4.68
CA ARG A 434 2.10 -2.79 -4.23
C ARG A 434 2.11 -1.53 -5.08
N SER A 435 3.26 -1.17 -5.66
CA SER A 435 3.33 -0.03 -6.59
C SER A 435 2.83 -0.34 -8.00
N GLN A 436 2.38 -1.57 -8.30
CA GLN A 436 1.90 -1.92 -9.63
C GLN A 436 0.55 -1.26 -9.91
N ASP A 437 0.42 -0.63 -11.07
CA ASP A 437 -0.85 -0.06 -11.51
C ASP A 437 -1.93 -1.14 -11.59
N GLY A 438 -3.11 -0.85 -11.01
CA GLY A 438 -4.23 -1.80 -11.01
C GLY A 438 -4.12 -2.95 -9.99
N ILE A 439 -3.19 -2.89 -9.03
CA ILE A 439 -3.01 -3.91 -7.98
C ILE A 439 -4.31 -4.31 -7.25
N GLU A 440 -5.28 -3.40 -7.10
CA GLU A 440 -6.57 -3.72 -6.49
C GLU A 440 -7.32 -4.86 -7.21
N GLN A 441 -7.26 -4.91 -8.55
CA GLN A 441 -7.91 -5.98 -9.32
C GLN A 441 -7.19 -7.31 -9.07
N LEU A 442 -5.87 -7.28 -8.99
CA LEU A 442 -5.02 -8.44 -8.74
C LEU A 442 -5.26 -9.00 -7.34
N LEU A 443 -5.34 -8.13 -6.32
CA LEU A 443 -5.68 -8.49 -4.94
C LEU A 443 -7.05 -9.16 -4.85
N ARG A 444 -8.04 -8.72 -5.63
CA ARG A 444 -9.37 -9.35 -5.67
C ARG A 444 -9.33 -10.71 -6.36
N ALA A 445 -8.63 -10.84 -7.48
CA ALA A 445 -8.45 -12.12 -8.16
C ALA A 445 -7.74 -13.14 -7.25
N PHE A 446 -6.64 -12.72 -6.62
CA PHE A 446 -5.94 -13.53 -5.63
C PHE A 446 -6.84 -13.86 -4.43
N GLY A 447 -7.59 -12.88 -3.91
CA GLY A 447 -8.51 -13.09 -2.80
C GLY A 447 -9.70 -14.02 -3.10
N ASN A 448 -10.04 -14.21 -4.38
CA ASN A 448 -11.09 -15.11 -4.84
C ASN A 448 -10.58 -16.57 -4.99
N GLY A 449 -9.89 -17.06 -3.98
CA GLY A 449 -9.25 -18.39 -3.95
C GLY A 449 -7.88 -18.45 -4.63
N GLY A 450 -7.55 -17.48 -5.51
CA GLY A 450 -6.22 -17.28 -6.07
C GLY A 450 -5.62 -18.57 -6.64
N THR A 451 -4.43 -18.89 -6.18
CA THR A 451 -3.66 -20.08 -6.56
C THR A 451 -3.88 -21.28 -5.63
N ILE A 452 -4.77 -21.17 -4.63
CA ILE A 452 -5.02 -22.21 -3.63
C ILE A 452 -5.96 -23.29 -4.20
N THR A 453 -5.46 -24.13 -5.11
CA THR A 453 -6.22 -25.26 -5.68
C THR A 453 -6.30 -26.45 -4.73
N ASP A 454 -6.96 -27.54 -5.15
CA ASP A 454 -6.93 -28.82 -4.42
C ASP A 454 -5.51 -29.33 -4.22
N ARG A 455 -4.66 -29.19 -5.24
CA ARG A 455 -3.25 -29.62 -5.24
C ARG A 455 -2.42 -28.83 -4.24
N VAL A 456 -2.63 -27.51 -4.17
CA VAL A 456 -1.89 -26.61 -3.26
C VAL A 456 -2.36 -26.73 -1.81
N TRP A 457 -3.65 -26.98 -1.57
CA TRP A 457 -4.22 -26.99 -0.22
C TRP A 457 -4.11 -28.34 0.50
N LYS A 458 -4.26 -29.46 -0.21
CA LYS A 458 -4.45 -30.78 0.41
C LYS A 458 -3.15 -31.56 0.61
N GLN A 459 -2.04 -31.08 0.06
CA GLN A 459 -0.79 -31.83 0.01
C GLN A 459 0.37 -30.94 0.47
N PRO A 460 1.33 -31.50 1.23
CA PRO A 460 2.57 -30.79 1.52
C PRO A 460 3.38 -30.65 0.23
N TRP A 461 4.08 -29.53 0.10
CA TRP A 461 4.99 -29.23 -0.98
C TRP A 461 6.08 -28.29 -0.45
N GLU A 462 7.26 -28.34 -1.04
CA GLU A 462 8.41 -27.53 -0.65
C GLU A 462 8.79 -26.60 -1.79
N LEU A 463 9.49 -25.51 -1.46
CA LEU A 463 10.03 -24.59 -2.45
C LEU A 463 11.32 -25.14 -3.03
N THR A 464 11.42 -25.12 -4.36
CA THR A 464 12.63 -25.51 -5.07
C THR A 464 13.68 -24.43 -4.93
N LEU A 465 14.87 -24.83 -4.47
CA LEU A 465 15.99 -23.95 -4.23
C LEU A 465 16.85 -23.80 -5.48
N GLY A 466 17.49 -22.64 -5.65
CA GLY A 466 18.40 -22.38 -6.77
C GLY A 466 18.68 -20.90 -6.99
N GLY A 467 19.72 -20.61 -7.77
CA GLY A 467 20.13 -19.23 -8.08
C GLY A 467 19.36 -18.63 -9.26
N GLU A 468 19.24 -19.39 -10.36
CA GLU A 468 18.63 -18.91 -11.60
C GLU A 468 17.16 -19.28 -11.69
N GLY A 469 16.27 -18.28 -11.67
CA GLY A 469 14.82 -18.51 -11.66
C GLY A 469 14.30 -19.30 -12.87
N ALA A 470 14.91 -19.12 -14.04
CA ALA A 470 14.52 -19.86 -15.25
C ALA A 470 14.86 -21.35 -15.16
N GLU A 471 16.07 -21.68 -14.68
CA GLU A 471 16.50 -23.07 -14.48
C GLU A 471 15.66 -23.77 -13.41
N VAL A 472 15.35 -23.07 -12.31
CA VAL A 472 14.47 -23.58 -11.25
C VAL A 472 13.06 -23.86 -11.79
N LEU A 473 12.50 -22.96 -12.61
CA LEU A 473 11.20 -23.20 -13.25
C LEU A 473 11.24 -24.41 -14.22
N ASP A 474 12.32 -24.57 -14.99
CA ASP A 474 12.49 -25.71 -15.90
C ASP A 474 12.58 -27.04 -15.11
N ASP A 475 13.27 -27.07 -13.96
CA ASP A 475 13.31 -28.23 -13.05
C ASP A 475 11.91 -28.55 -12.47
N ILE A 476 11.22 -27.53 -11.95
CA ILE A 476 9.85 -27.68 -11.42
C ILE A 476 8.93 -28.25 -12.49
N LEU A 477 8.99 -27.75 -13.74
CA LEU A 477 8.19 -28.27 -14.84
C LEU A 477 8.52 -29.74 -15.12
N GLY A 478 9.81 -30.10 -15.17
CA GLY A 478 10.25 -31.47 -15.39
C GLY A 478 9.67 -32.45 -14.36
N ARG A 479 9.73 -32.09 -13.07
CA ARG A 479 9.14 -32.89 -11.98
C ARG A 479 7.61 -32.88 -12.01
N ALA A 480 6.98 -31.76 -12.34
CA ALA A 480 5.52 -31.66 -12.44
C ALA A 480 4.97 -32.54 -13.58
N LEU A 481 5.65 -32.58 -14.73
CA LEU A 481 5.30 -33.47 -15.86
C LEU A 481 5.57 -34.95 -15.56
N ALA A 482 6.42 -35.25 -14.57
CA ALA A 482 6.62 -36.59 -14.02
C ALA A 482 5.61 -36.92 -12.90
N ASP A 483 4.52 -36.16 -12.79
CA ASP A 483 3.45 -36.31 -11.79
C ASP A 483 3.91 -36.15 -10.33
N GLU A 484 5.02 -35.47 -10.07
CA GLU A 484 5.41 -35.11 -8.71
C GLU A 484 4.46 -34.06 -8.14
N ALA A 485 3.62 -34.48 -7.20
CA ALA A 485 2.50 -33.66 -6.76
C ALA A 485 2.92 -32.34 -6.07
N GLY A 486 4.09 -32.33 -5.41
CA GLY A 486 4.68 -31.13 -4.83
C GLY A 486 5.10 -30.12 -5.89
N ALA A 487 5.77 -30.57 -6.95
CA ALA A 487 6.16 -29.72 -8.09
C ALA A 487 4.95 -29.18 -8.85
N VAL A 488 3.88 -29.97 -9.00
CA VAL A 488 2.60 -29.50 -9.56
C VAL A 488 2.01 -28.36 -8.71
N ALA A 489 2.02 -28.50 -7.38
CA ALA A 489 1.53 -27.46 -6.48
C ALA A 489 2.38 -26.18 -6.55
N GLU A 490 3.71 -26.31 -6.50
CA GLU A 490 4.63 -25.18 -6.61
C GLU A 490 4.48 -24.44 -7.95
N LEU A 491 4.41 -25.17 -9.07
CA LEU A 491 4.20 -24.58 -10.39
C LEU A 491 2.85 -23.88 -10.51
N THR A 492 1.81 -24.44 -9.89
CA THR A 492 0.48 -23.82 -9.83
C THR A 492 0.53 -22.49 -9.06
N VAL A 493 1.31 -22.43 -7.98
CA VAL A 493 1.52 -21.21 -7.19
C VAL A 493 2.28 -20.17 -7.99
N LEU A 494 3.43 -20.51 -8.57
CA LEU A 494 4.28 -19.58 -9.30
C LEU A 494 3.62 -19.11 -10.60
N GLY A 495 3.24 -20.05 -11.47
CA GLY A 495 2.60 -19.75 -12.76
C GLY A 495 1.24 -19.11 -12.61
N GLY A 496 0.44 -19.52 -11.62
CA GLY A 496 -0.85 -18.90 -11.36
C GLY A 496 -0.74 -17.49 -10.76
N THR A 497 0.28 -17.23 -9.93
CA THR A 497 0.53 -15.87 -9.42
C THR A 497 1.01 -14.96 -10.55
N ALA A 498 1.92 -15.42 -11.40
CA ALA A 498 2.34 -14.70 -12.61
C ALA A 498 1.15 -14.41 -13.53
N ALA A 499 0.28 -15.41 -13.77
CA ALA A 499 -0.92 -15.23 -14.58
C ALA A 499 -1.90 -14.20 -14.00
N ILE A 500 -2.01 -14.10 -12.67
CA ILE A 500 -2.77 -13.01 -12.03
C ILE A 500 -2.07 -11.68 -12.29
N LEU A 501 -0.78 -11.57 -11.96
CA LEU A 501 0.01 -10.33 -12.05
C LEU A 501 0.05 -9.73 -13.45
N ASP A 502 0.17 -10.58 -14.48
CA ASP A 502 0.24 -10.18 -15.89
C ASP A 502 -1.14 -10.01 -16.54
N GLY A 503 -2.21 -10.18 -15.77
CA GLY A 503 -3.57 -9.91 -16.25
C GLY A 503 -4.17 -11.01 -17.14
N TYR A 504 -3.62 -12.22 -17.09
CA TYR A 504 -4.23 -13.40 -17.72
C TYR A 504 -5.32 -14.03 -16.85
N ILE A 505 -5.33 -13.74 -15.54
CA ILE A 505 -6.36 -14.15 -14.57
C ILE A 505 -6.78 -12.94 -13.74
N THR A 506 -7.82 -12.23 -14.17
CA THR A 506 -8.16 -10.91 -13.60
C THR A 506 -9.46 -10.87 -12.81
N ARG A 507 -10.08 -12.03 -12.57
CA ARG A 507 -11.51 -12.12 -12.22
C ARG A 507 -11.85 -11.98 -10.73
N ASP A 508 -12.66 -10.95 -10.47
CA ASP A 508 -13.69 -10.94 -9.42
C ASP A 508 -15.11 -10.80 -10.03
N ARG A 509 -15.36 -9.98 -11.07
CA ARG A 509 -16.68 -9.83 -11.73
C ARG A 509 -16.71 -9.06 -13.07
N GLY A 510 -15.55 -8.76 -13.69
CA GLY A 510 -15.44 -7.76 -14.76
C GLY A 510 -15.36 -8.26 -16.21
N SER A 511 -14.88 -9.48 -16.47
CA SER A 511 -14.77 -9.95 -17.86
C SER A 511 -16.16 -10.32 -18.39
N LYS A 512 -16.61 -9.63 -19.46
CA LYS A 512 -17.87 -9.97 -20.10
C LYS A 512 -17.73 -11.34 -20.73
N GLU A 513 -18.77 -12.17 -20.58
CA GLU A 513 -18.90 -13.34 -21.45
C GLU A 513 -18.98 -12.80 -22.87
N GLY A 514 -17.95 -13.09 -23.66
CA GLY A 514 -17.87 -12.70 -25.05
C GLY A 514 -17.96 -13.95 -25.92
N THR A 515 -18.20 -13.76 -27.21
CA THR A 515 -17.88 -14.74 -28.25
C THR A 515 -16.54 -14.42 -28.90
N ASP A 516 -16.09 -13.17 -28.76
CA ASP A 516 -14.95 -12.63 -29.47
C ASP A 516 -13.74 -12.53 -28.53
N ARG A 517 -12.58 -12.84 -29.10
CA ARG A 517 -11.27 -12.67 -28.47
C ARG A 517 -10.96 -11.17 -28.33
N ASP A 518 -11.11 -10.64 -27.12
CA ASP A 518 -10.85 -9.23 -26.81
C ASP A 518 -10.28 -9.08 -25.38
N SER A 519 -9.68 -7.92 -25.13
CA SER A 519 -9.28 -7.48 -23.80
C SER A 519 -10.47 -7.51 -22.84
N ARG A 520 -10.26 -8.11 -21.65
CA ARG A 520 -11.30 -8.23 -20.61
C ARG A 520 -12.55 -9.01 -21.06
N THR A 521 -12.47 -9.89 -22.05
CA THR A 521 -13.51 -10.91 -22.32
C THR A 521 -12.95 -12.30 -22.05
N ALA A 522 -13.84 -13.25 -21.75
CA ALA A 522 -13.48 -14.68 -21.69
C ALA A 522 -14.70 -15.54 -22.09
N PRO A 523 -14.49 -16.74 -22.67
CA PRO A 523 -15.56 -17.50 -23.32
C PRO A 523 -16.59 -18.00 -22.33
N PHE A 524 -16.20 -18.23 -21.09
CA PHE A 524 -17.10 -18.55 -20.00
C PHE A 524 -16.57 -17.98 -18.69
N ARG A 525 -17.42 -17.93 -17.66
CA ARG A 525 -17.04 -17.52 -16.30
C ARG A 525 -16.34 -18.66 -15.54
N ALA A 526 -15.13 -18.39 -15.06
CA ALA A 526 -14.32 -19.24 -14.21
C ALA A 526 -13.62 -18.37 -13.15
N THR A 527 -13.63 -18.83 -11.91
CA THR A 527 -12.82 -18.24 -10.83
C THR A 527 -11.33 -18.59 -11.03
N PRO A 528 -10.38 -17.80 -10.50
CA PRO A 528 -8.96 -18.10 -10.56
C PRO A 528 -8.64 -19.54 -10.13
N VAL A 529 -9.16 -19.96 -8.97
CA VAL A 529 -8.95 -21.32 -8.44
C VAL A 529 -9.51 -22.41 -9.36
N SER A 530 -10.69 -22.22 -9.97
CA SER A 530 -11.26 -23.21 -10.88
C SER A 530 -10.49 -23.34 -12.19
N LEU A 531 -9.94 -22.23 -12.70
CA LEU A 531 -9.15 -22.24 -13.91
C LEU A 531 -7.81 -22.94 -13.67
N LEU A 532 -7.13 -22.58 -12.57
CA LEU A 532 -5.87 -23.20 -12.18
C LEU A 532 -6.03 -24.68 -11.80
N ASP A 533 -7.16 -25.07 -11.24
CA ASP A 533 -7.45 -26.49 -10.95
C ASP A 533 -7.54 -27.33 -12.23
N VAL A 534 -8.06 -26.77 -13.33
CA VAL A 534 -8.05 -27.42 -14.65
C VAL A 534 -6.63 -27.47 -15.22
N LEU A 535 -5.93 -26.34 -15.24
CA LEU A 535 -4.56 -26.25 -15.78
C LEU A 535 -3.56 -27.16 -15.04
N SER A 536 -3.68 -27.29 -13.72
CA SER A 536 -2.79 -28.12 -12.91
C SER A 536 -2.97 -29.64 -13.11
N LYS A 537 -3.96 -30.07 -13.89
CA LYS A 537 -4.28 -31.49 -14.13
C LYS A 537 -3.79 -32.03 -15.47
N THR A 538 -3.27 -31.18 -16.35
CA THR A 538 -2.93 -31.53 -17.73
C THR A 538 -1.50 -31.12 -18.05
N ALA A 539 -0.82 -31.86 -18.91
CA ALA A 539 0.56 -31.57 -19.30
C ALA A 539 0.67 -30.21 -20.00
N GLY A 540 -0.27 -29.89 -20.89
CA GLY A 540 -0.36 -28.59 -21.55
C GLY A 540 -0.67 -27.45 -20.59
N GLY A 541 -1.51 -27.70 -19.58
CA GLY A 541 -1.80 -26.72 -18.54
C GLY A 541 -0.57 -26.37 -17.70
N LEU A 542 0.20 -27.38 -17.30
CA LEU A 542 1.49 -27.19 -16.60
C LEU A 542 2.50 -26.42 -17.47
N ARG A 543 2.62 -26.77 -18.76
CA ARG A 543 3.49 -26.04 -19.71
C ARG A 543 3.06 -24.59 -19.92
N MET A 544 1.76 -24.31 -19.94
CA MET A 544 1.27 -22.92 -20.00
C MET A 544 1.60 -22.14 -18.73
N LEU A 545 1.39 -22.72 -17.54
CA LEU A 545 1.75 -22.09 -16.26
C LEU A 545 3.24 -21.78 -16.17
N HIS A 546 4.08 -22.73 -16.60
CA HIS A 546 5.52 -22.54 -16.73
C HIS A 546 5.88 -21.42 -17.72
N SER A 547 5.30 -21.43 -18.91
CA SER A 547 5.58 -20.43 -19.95
C SER A 547 5.20 -19.02 -19.50
N ILE A 548 4.08 -18.86 -18.77
CA ILE A 548 3.66 -17.59 -18.17
C ILE A 548 4.65 -17.16 -17.08
N ALA A 549 5.03 -18.05 -16.16
CA ALA A 549 6.04 -17.72 -15.14
C ALA A 549 7.38 -17.31 -15.77
N ARG A 550 7.81 -18.02 -16.82
CA ARG A 550 9.07 -17.75 -17.54
C ARG A 550 9.04 -16.38 -18.24
N ALA A 551 7.94 -16.03 -18.89
CA ALA A 551 7.74 -14.71 -19.49
C ALA A 551 7.78 -13.59 -18.43
N HIS A 552 7.09 -13.80 -17.31
CA HIS A 552 7.06 -12.85 -16.20
C HIS A 552 8.46 -12.57 -15.63
N ILE A 553 9.26 -13.61 -15.37
CA ILE A 553 10.60 -13.44 -14.79
C ILE A 553 11.62 -12.86 -15.77
N ALA A 554 11.44 -13.10 -17.08
CA ALA A 554 12.34 -12.59 -18.10
C ALA A 554 12.29 -11.05 -18.18
N ALA A 555 11.12 -10.46 -17.87
CA ALA A 555 10.87 -9.01 -17.97
C ALA A 555 11.26 -8.42 -19.34
N ASP A 556 11.29 -9.26 -20.38
CA ASP A 556 11.60 -8.92 -21.76
C ASP A 556 10.30 -9.02 -22.59
N PRO A 557 9.84 -7.93 -23.22
CA PRO A 557 8.61 -7.93 -24.00
C PRO A 557 8.63 -8.87 -25.22
N THR A 558 9.79 -9.40 -25.60
CA THR A 558 9.92 -10.39 -26.68
C THR A 558 9.65 -11.83 -26.20
N VAL A 559 9.73 -12.09 -24.89
CA VAL A 559 9.46 -13.40 -24.30
C VAL A 559 7.98 -13.49 -23.96
N LEU A 560 7.18 -13.95 -24.92
CA LEU A 560 5.73 -14.05 -24.78
C LEU A 560 5.29 -15.44 -24.30
N PRO A 561 4.30 -15.55 -23.41
CA PRO A 561 3.77 -16.82 -22.96
C PRO A 561 3.12 -17.59 -24.11
N LYS A 562 3.24 -18.91 -24.08
CA LYS A 562 2.90 -19.82 -25.19
C LYS A 562 1.75 -20.75 -24.83
N GLN A 563 0.94 -21.08 -25.83
CA GLN A 563 -0.19 -22.00 -25.71
C GLN A 563 0.22 -23.45 -25.97
N PHE A 564 -0.42 -24.36 -25.23
CA PHE A 564 -0.30 -25.80 -25.37
C PHE A 564 -1.68 -26.45 -25.31
N HIS A 565 -1.84 -27.59 -25.99
CA HIS A 565 -3.06 -28.38 -25.94
C HIS A 565 -3.24 -29.01 -24.56
N THR A 566 -4.43 -28.92 -23.97
CA THR A 566 -4.76 -29.43 -22.61
C THR A 566 -5.54 -30.75 -22.61
N GLN A 567 -5.89 -31.26 -23.80
CA GLN A 567 -6.65 -32.48 -23.97
C GLN A 567 -6.35 -33.08 -25.33
N ASP A 568 -6.39 -34.40 -25.41
CA ASP A 568 -6.32 -35.13 -26.67
C ASP A 568 -7.58 -34.84 -27.49
N ARG A 569 -7.41 -34.36 -28.73
CA ARG A 569 -8.53 -34.08 -29.63
C ARG A 569 -8.09 -34.03 -31.09
N GLU A 570 -9.06 -34.15 -31.97
CA GLU A 570 -8.86 -33.95 -33.40
C GLU A 570 -9.12 -32.48 -33.76
N ILE A 571 -8.17 -31.85 -34.47
CA ILE A 571 -8.28 -30.49 -35.02
C ILE A 571 -7.92 -30.58 -36.49
N ASP A 572 -8.82 -30.16 -37.38
CA ASP A 572 -8.61 -30.15 -38.83
C ASP A 572 -8.11 -31.49 -39.41
N GLY A 573 -8.57 -32.62 -38.84
CA GLY A 573 -8.19 -33.97 -39.27
C GLY A 573 -6.87 -34.50 -38.67
N LEU A 574 -6.23 -33.73 -37.79
CA LEU A 574 -5.00 -34.10 -37.08
C LEU A 574 -5.29 -34.37 -35.61
N LEU A 575 -4.83 -35.52 -35.11
CA LEU A 575 -4.85 -35.83 -33.68
C LEU A 575 -3.74 -35.04 -33.00
N VAL A 576 -4.11 -34.16 -32.07
CA VAL A 576 -3.19 -33.45 -31.18
C VAL A 576 -3.31 -33.99 -29.77
N HIS A 577 -2.19 -34.03 -29.05
CA HIS A 577 -2.09 -34.60 -27.71
C HIS A 577 -1.94 -33.52 -26.62
N ASP A 578 -2.37 -33.85 -25.41
CA ASP A 578 -2.09 -33.02 -24.23
C ASP A 578 -0.57 -32.76 -24.07
N GLY A 579 -0.21 -31.49 -23.92
CA GLY A 579 1.17 -31.02 -23.81
C GLY A 579 1.82 -30.60 -25.14
N GLU A 580 1.22 -30.90 -26.29
CA GLU A 580 1.75 -30.45 -27.59
C GLU A 580 1.54 -28.94 -27.80
N PRO A 581 2.48 -28.25 -28.49
CA PRO A 581 2.37 -26.82 -28.76
C PRO A 581 1.20 -26.52 -29.71
N VAL A 582 0.45 -25.47 -29.42
CA VAL A 582 -0.58 -24.98 -30.36
C VAL A 582 0.12 -24.17 -31.44
N LEU A 583 0.01 -24.61 -32.70
CA LEU A 583 0.59 -23.93 -33.84
C LEU A 583 -0.47 -23.13 -34.61
N ASP A 584 -0.10 -21.95 -35.10
CA ASP A 584 -0.91 -21.18 -36.02
C ASP A 584 -0.78 -21.69 -37.47
N LYS A 585 -1.46 -21.02 -38.42
CA LYS A 585 -1.41 -21.38 -39.83
C LYS A 585 -0.02 -21.19 -40.47
N ALA A 586 0.86 -20.41 -39.84
CA ALA A 586 2.24 -20.21 -40.28
C ALA A 586 3.20 -21.24 -39.66
N GLY A 587 2.72 -22.10 -38.75
CA GLY A 587 3.55 -23.07 -38.03
C GLY A 587 4.26 -22.48 -36.81
N GLU A 588 3.93 -21.25 -36.43
CA GLU A 588 4.48 -20.59 -35.25
C GLU A 588 3.65 -20.93 -34.01
N GLN A 589 4.29 -21.03 -32.85
CA GLN A 589 3.57 -21.34 -31.62
C GLN A 589 2.73 -20.14 -31.16
N VAL A 590 1.43 -20.40 -30.99
CA VAL A 590 0.44 -19.41 -30.57
C VAL A 590 0.77 -18.87 -29.18
N ILE A 591 0.64 -17.56 -29.03
CA ILE A 591 0.90 -16.82 -27.77
C ILE A 591 -0.38 -16.63 -26.94
N ILE A 592 -0.22 -16.35 -25.66
CA ILE A 592 -1.30 -15.94 -24.76
C ILE A 592 -1.27 -14.42 -24.64
N ASP A 593 -2.21 -13.73 -25.28
CA ASP A 593 -2.29 -12.26 -25.22
C ASP A 593 -3.34 -11.78 -24.21
N TYR A 594 -4.41 -12.57 -24.01
CA TYR A 594 -5.55 -12.18 -23.20
C TYR A 594 -5.98 -13.29 -22.23
N GLU A 595 -6.73 -12.90 -21.19
CA GLU A 595 -7.49 -13.85 -20.34
C GLU A 595 -8.35 -14.82 -21.19
N TRP A 596 -8.90 -14.33 -22.32
CA TRP A 596 -9.63 -15.15 -23.29
C TRP A 596 -8.86 -16.39 -23.74
N ASP A 597 -7.58 -16.19 -24.09
CA ASP A 597 -6.72 -17.23 -24.64
C ASP A 597 -6.46 -18.33 -23.60
N LEU A 598 -6.13 -17.93 -22.37
CA LEU A 598 -5.89 -18.86 -21.27
C LEU A 598 -7.15 -19.65 -20.89
N VAL A 599 -8.31 -18.98 -20.82
CA VAL A 599 -9.58 -19.63 -20.48
C VAL A 599 -10.05 -20.58 -21.60
N TYR A 600 -9.85 -20.20 -22.86
CA TYR A 600 -10.14 -21.07 -24.00
C TYR A 600 -9.22 -22.30 -23.99
N ALA A 601 -7.90 -22.10 -23.81
CA ALA A 601 -6.93 -23.18 -23.79
C ALA A 601 -7.14 -24.13 -22.61
N ALA A 602 -7.57 -23.64 -21.45
CA ALA A 602 -7.83 -24.47 -20.27
C ALA A 602 -8.99 -25.47 -20.47
N ASP A 603 -10.11 -25.05 -21.08
CA ASP A 603 -11.26 -25.92 -21.36
C ASP A 603 -11.87 -25.56 -22.73
N PRO A 604 -11.27 -26.08 -23.83
CA PRO A 604 -11.70 -25.74 -25.17
C PRO A 604 -13.12 -26.22 -25.48
N ALA A 605 -13.53 -27.36 -24.92
CA ALA A 605 -14.85 -27.94 -25.15
C ALA A 605 -15.94 -27.03 -24.55
N ARG A 606 -15.78 -26.59 -23.31
CA ARG A 606 -16.70 -25.65 -22.67
C ARG A 606 -16.68 -24.27 -23.31
N ALA A 607 -15.50 -23.80 -23.73
CA ALA A 607 -15.38 -22.55 -24.47
C ALA A 607 -16.19 -22.58 -25.76
N LEU A 608 -15.97 -23.60 -26.61
CA LEU A 608 -16.73 -23.80 -27.85
C LEU A 608 -18.24 -23.93 -27.60
N ALA A 609 -18.66 -24.69 -26.59
CA ALA A 609 -20.07 -24.83 -26.24
C ALA A 609 -20.70 -23.48 -25.81
N THR A 610 -19.95 -22.65 -25.08
CA THR A 610 -20.43 -21.34 -24.62
C THR A 610 -20.46 -20.33 -25.77
N ILE A 611 -19.46 -20.33 -26.64
CA ILE A 611 -19.42 -19.51 -27.86
C ILE A 611 -20.58 -19.90 -28.78
N ALA A 612 -20.82 -21.20 -29.02
CA ALA A 612 -21.92 -21.67 -29.84
C ALA A 612 -23.31 -21.32 -29.26
N LYS A 613 -23.43 -21.33 -27.93
CA LYS A 613 -24.66 -20.93 -27.22
C LYS A 613 -24.94 -19.42 -27.33
N ASN A 614 -23.88 -18.61 -27.32
CA ASN A 614 -23.99 -17.14 -27.27
C ASN A 614 -23.79 -16.48 -28.65
N GLY A 615 -23.33 -17.24 -29.64
CA GLY A 615 -23.05 -16.79 -31.00
C GLY A 615 -24.26 -16.87 -31.93
N ARG A 616 -24.46 -15.80 -32.72
CA ARG A 616 -24.97 -15.91 -34.10
C ARG A 616 -23.88 -16.54 -34.98
N GLU A 617 -24.25 -17.03 -36.18
CA GLU A 617 -23.42 -17.84 -37.10
C GLU A 617 -21.90 -17.52 -37.09
N PRO A 618 -21.04 -18.55 -37.16
CA PRO A 618 -19.60 -18.38 -37.08
C PRO A 618 -19.12 -17.48 -38.22
N GLN A 619 -18.58 -16.30 -37.88
CA GLN A 619 -17.82 -15.53 -38.85
C GLN A 619 -16.51 -16.27 -39.11
N GLU A 620 -16.25 -16.56 -40.39
CA GLU A 620 -14.96 -17.05 -40.87
C GLU A 620 -13.83 -16.23 -40.26
N LEU A 621 -12.79 -16.91 -39.77
CA LEU A 621 -11.58 -16.30 -39.22
C LEU A 621 -11.06 -15.25 -40.21
N GLU A 622 -11.31 -13.99 -39.90
CA GLU A 622 -10.84 -12.82 -40.65
C GLU A 622 -9.31 -12.90 -40.73
N ALA A 623 -8.76 -12.78 -41.94
CA ALA A 623 -7.32 -12.83 -42.15
C ALA A 623 -6.63 -11.73 -41.33
N GLU A 624 -5.46 -12.05 -40.77
CA GLU A 624 -4.76 -11.20 -39.80
C GLU A 624 -4.50 -9.78 -40.35
N ASP A 625 -4.24 -9.66 -41.64
CA ASP A 625 -4.06 -8.38 -42.35
C ASP A 625 -5.36 -7.56 -42.43
N VAL A 626 -6.51 -8.22 -42.63
CA VAL A 626 -7.84 -7.58 -42.57
C VAL A 626 -8.16 -7.14 -41.14
N ARG A 627 -7.85 -7.99 -40.15
CA ARG A 627 -8.03 -7.70 -38.72
C ARG A 627 -7.20 -6.50 -38.27
N GLN A 628 -5.90 -6.48 -38.58
CA GLN A 628 -5.00 -5.38 -38.22
C GLN A 628 -5.39 -4.07 -38.92
N ARG A 629 -5.82 -4.13 -40.18
CA ARG A 629 -6.40 -2.95 -40.86
C ARG A 629 -7.67 -2.46 -40.16
N ARG A 630 -8.54 -3.36 -39.71
CA ARG A 630 -9.77 -2.99 -38.98
C ARG A 630 -9.46 -2.39 -37.61
N LEU A 631 -8.53 -2.98 -36.85
CA LEU A 631 -8.06 -2.46 -35.56
C LEU A 631 -7.42 -1.08 -35.71
N LEU A 632 -6.55 -0.91 -36.71
CA LEU A 632 -5.96 0.39 -37.04
C LEU A 632 -7.03 1.41 -37.43
N THR A 633 -7.99 1.02 -38.28
CA THR A 633 -9.10 1.90 -38.68
C THR A 633 -9.94 2.32 -37.47
N SER A 634 -10.32 1.36 -36.62
CA SER A 634 -11.09 1.62 -35.40
C SER A 634 -10.32 2.49 -34.40
N GLY A 635 -9.02 2.24 -34.23
CA GLY A 635 -8.13 3.02 -33.38
C GLY A 635 -7.99 4.46 -33.85
N VAL A 636 -7.78 4.68 -35.16
CA VAL A 636 -7.71 6.02 -35.77
C VAL A 636 -9.04 6.76 -35.62
N VAL A 637 -10.17 6.10 -35.86
CA VAL A 637 -11.50 6.70 -35.67
C VAL A 637 -11.73 7.07 -34.20
N SER A 638 -11.40 6.19 -33.26
CA SER A 638 -11.56 6.44 -31.82
C SER A 638 -10.66 7.59 -31.34
N ALA A 639 -9.40 7.62 -31.78
CA ALA A 639 -8.48 8.71 -31.46
C ALA A 639 -8.96 10.06 -32.04
N PHE A 640 -9.48 10.05 -33.27
CA PHE A 640 -10.06 11.23 -33.90
C PHE A 640 -11.32 11.74 -33.18
N GLU A 641 -12.21 10.84 -32.78
CA GLU A 641 -13.42 11.18 -32.01
C GLU A 641 -13.09 11.72 -30.62
N ALA A 642 -12.09 11.14 -29.95
CA ALA A 642 -11.57 11.63 -28.66
C ALA A 642 -10.98 13.03 -28.82
N ALA A 643 -10.09 13.25 -29.80
CA ALA A 643 -9.50 14.56 -30.07
C ALA A 643 -10.56 15.62 -30.42
N ARG A 644 -11.59 15.24 -31.20
CA ARG A 644 -12.70 16.14 -31.56
C ARG A 644 -13.58 16.47 -30.35
N SER A 645 -13.80 15.50 -29.46
CA SER A 645 -14.53 15.70 -28.20
C SER A 645 -13.78 16.64 -27.25
N LEU A 646 -12.47 16.44 -27.10
CA LEU A 646 -11.60 17.32 -26.31
C LEU A 646 -11.55 18.74 -26.90
N ALA A 647 -11.46 18.88 -28.23
CA ALA A 647 -11.50 20.18 -28.91
C ALA A 647 -12.82 20.94 -28.69
N ARG A 648 -13.95 20.22 -28.58
CA ARG A 648 -15.25 20.82 -28.21
C ARG A 648 -15.27 21.23 -26.74
N MET A 649 -14.69 20.42 -25.85
CA MET A 649 -14.62 20.70 -24.41
C MET A 649 -13.69 21.87 -24.07
N HIS A 650 -12.60 22.07 -24.81
CA HIS A 650 -11.67 23.21 -24.68
C HIS A 650 -12.37 24.57 -24.77
N LYS A 651 -13.45 24.69 -25.58
CA LYS A 651 -14.27 25.91 -25.67
C LYS A 651 -15.08 26.22 -24.39
N SER A 652 -15.25 25.25 -23.49
CA SER A 652 -16.12 25.34 -22.30
C SER A 652 -15.39 25.23 -20.96
N ARG A 653 -14.17 24.64 -20.92
CA ARG A 653 -13.46 24.27 -19.68
C ARG A 653 -11.99 24.71 -19.63
N GLY A 654 -11.51 25.49 -20.59
CA GLY A 654 -10.15 26.05 -20.58
C GLY A 654 -9.06 25.13 -21.16
N PRO A 655 -7.78 25.57 -21.11
CA PRO A 655 -6.66 24.93 -21.80
C PRO A 655 -6.20 23.59 -21.20
N GLU A 656 -6.56 23.29 -19.95
CA GLU A 656 -6.15 22.07 -19.22
C GLU A 656 -6.84 20.77 -19.73
N VAL A 657 -7.86 20.90 -20.59
CA VAL A 657 -8.64 19.77 -21.12
C VAL A 657 -7.80 18.78 -21.93
N PHE A 658 -6.71 19.25 -22.55
CA PHE A 658 -5.80 18.39 -23.33
C PHE A 658 -4.66 17.77 -22.49
N GLY A 659 -4.57 18.10 -21.19
CA GLY A 659 -3.46 17.69 -20.34
C GLY A 659 -2.23 18.59 -20.47
N HIS A 660 -1.11 18.15 -19.89
CA HIS A 660 0.17 18.87 -19.94
C HIS A 660 0.81 18.81 -21.34
N VAL A 661 1.60 19.84 -21.67
CA VAL A 661 2.27 19.98 -22.98
C VAL A 661 3.09 18.73 -23.33
N ASP A 662 3.81 18.19 -22.35
CA ASP A 662 4.66 17.01 -22.53
C ASP A 662 3.86 15.78 -23.00
N THR A 663 2.70 15.52 -22.38
CA THR A 663 1.81 14.41 -22.77
C THR A 663 1.20 14.62 -24.17
N VAL A 664 0.88 15.86 -24.54
CA VAL A 664 0.36 16.19 -25.87
C VAL A 664 1.44 16.02 -26.94
N ASP A 665 2.68 16.38 -26.65
CA ASP A 665 3.80 16.23 -27.57
C ASP A 665 4.21 14.76 -27.73
N GLU A 666 4.14 13.94 -26.67
CA GLU A 666 4.28 12.49 -26.77
C GLU A 666 3.22 11.86 -27.69
N LEU A 667 1.95 12.26 -27.54
CA LEU A 667 0.87 11.77 -28.41
C LEU A 667 1.07 12.19 -29.88
N ARG A 668 1.57 13.41 -30.11
CA ARG A 668 1.90 13.89 -31.47
C ARG A 668 3.03 13.07 -32.08
N GLU A 669 4.05 12.74 -31.30
CA GLU A 669 5.18 11.96 -31.76
C GLU A 669 4.76 10.52 -32.11
N GLN A 670 3.94 9.89 -31.27
CA GLN A 670 3.38 8.55 -31.55
C GLN A 670 2.52 8.52 -32.83
N LEU A 671 1.71 9.57 -33.07
CA LEU A 671 0.92 9.69 -34.29
C LEU A 671 1.80 9.88 -35.54
N ARG A 672 2.87 10.67 -35.46
CA ARG A 672 3.84 10.83 -36.56
C ARG A 672 4.59 9.53 -36.86
N GLN A 673 4.98 8.78 -35.83
CA GLN A 673 5.63 7.47 -36.01
C GLN A 673 4.67 6.47 -36.69
N THR A 674 3.40 6.47 -36.28
CA THR A 674 2.37 5.65 -36.92
C THR A 674 2.16 6.05 -38.38
N GLU A 675 2.10 7.35 -38.69
CA GLU A 675 2.02 7.87 -40.06
C GLU A 675 3.24 7.46 -40.90
N ALA A 676 4.46 7.57 -40.35
CA ALA A 676 5.68 7.17 -41.04
C ALA A 676 5.70 5.66 -41.36
N ILE A 677 5.21 4.81 -40.46
CA ILE A 677 5.03 3.37 -40.71
C ILE A 677 4.05 3.15 -41.87
N LEU A 678 2.91 3.83 -41.86
CA LEU A 678 1.90 3.69 -42.92
C LEU A 678 2.36 4.21 -44.28
N LEU A 679 3.16 5.28 -44.32
CA LEU A 679 3.76 5.78 -45.56
C LEU A 679 4.85 4.86 -46.08
N ARG A 680 5.67 4.29 -45.19
CA ARG A 680 6.79 3.41 -45.55
C ARG A 680 6.32 2.06 -46.08
N PHE A 681 5.26 1.50 -45.52
CA PHE A 681 4.76 0.16 -45.85
C PHE A 681 3.41 0.16 -46.58
N GLY A 682 2.84 1.34 -46.84
CA GLY A 682 1.60 1.50 -47.59
C GLY A 682 1.80 1.33 -49.11
N PRO A 683 0.72 1.04 -49.86
CA PRO A 683 0.80 0.90 -51.30
C PRO A 683 1.24 2.22 -51.96
N SER A 684 2.32 2.17 -52.75
CA SER A 684 2.77 3.29 -53.56
C SER A 684 1.75 3.52 -54.68
N ARG A 685 1.33 4.78 -54.90
CA ARG A 685 0.58 5.13 -56.12
C ARG A 685 1.54 5.07 -57.31
N SER A 686 1.78 3.88 -57.88
CA SER A 686 2.39 3.78 -59.20
C SER A 686 1.32 4.11 -60.24
N PRO A 687 1.53 5.06 -61.15
CA PRO A 687 0.64 5.24 -62.28
C PRO A 687 0.76 4.01 -63.17
N PHE A 688 -0.35 3.31 -63.38
CA PHE A 688 -0.45 2.29 -64.44
C PHE A 688 -0.09 2.96 -65.78
N LEU A 689 1.01 2.50 -66.39
CA LEU A 689 1.29 2.68 -67.81
C LEU A 689 0.19 1.93 -68.57
N LEU A 690 -0.59 2.67 -69.34
CA LEU A 690 -1.39 2.12 -70.43
C LEU A 690 -0.41 1.63 -71.49
N ASP A 691 -0.25 0.31 -71.62
CA ASP A 691 0.26 -0.29 -72.85
C ASP A 691 -0.75 0.06 -73.95
N ILE A 692 -0.27 0.82 -74.93
CA ILE A 692 -0.96 1.12 -76.17
C ILE A 692 -0.87 -0.14 -77.03
N ASP A 693 -2.02 -0.66 -77.41
CA ASP A 693 -2.18 -1.75 -78.37
C ASP A 693 -1.39 -1.47 -79.67
N GLU A 694 -0.34 -2.27 -79.91
CA GLU A 694 0.16 -2.55 -81.26
C GLU A 694 -0.40 -3.92 -81.70
N GLU A 695 -1.56 -3.90 -82.37
CA GLU A 695 -1.95 -4.95 -83.31
C GLU A 695 -2.74 -4.35 -84.49
N GLY A 696 -2.19 -4.48 -85.70
CA GLY A 696 -2.98 -4.60 -86.92
C GLY A 696 -2.84 -3.50 -87.99
N GLY A 697 -1.86 -3.65 -88.88
CA GLY A 697 -1.81 -2.95 -90.17
C GLY A 697 -0.82 -3.58 -91.15
N GLU A 698 -1.32 -4.58 -91.91
CA GLU A 698 -0.79 -5.26 -93.12
C GLU A 698 0.69 -5.67 -93.23
#